data_AF-A0A8X8X967-F1
#
_entry.id   AF-A0A8X8X967-F1
#
_cell.length_a   1.000
_cell.length_b   1.000
_cell.length_c   1.000
_cell.angle_alpha   90.00
_cell.angle_beta   90.00
_cell.angle_gamma   90.00
#
_symmetry.space_group_name_H-M   'P 1'
#
loop_
_entity.id
_entity.type
_entity.pdbx_description
1 polymer ?
#
loop_
_entity_poly.entity_id
_entity_poly.type
_entity_poly.pdbx_seq_one_letter_code
_entity_poly.pdbx_strand_id
1 'polypeptide(L)'
;MGVAGSKLEKALGDHFPEGERYFGLENFGNTCYCNSVLQALYFCVPFREQLLEYYSNNKSQGEAEENLLTCLAELFSQINSQKKKTGVIAPKRFVQRLRKENDVFRGYMHQDAHEFLNFLLNQLVDILEKECPKPTTENVSNGPSNGHVNGVKQEPPATWVHKNFQGILTNETRCLRCETVTARDETFLDLSLDIEQNSSITSCLKNFSSTETLNAEDKFFCDKCCSLQEAQKRMKIKKSPCILVIHLKRFKYMEQLNRHKKLSYRVVFPLELKLSTTLDAGDSVYSLFAVVVHVGTGPNHGHYVSLVKSHNHWLFFDDENVEMIDESAIQTFFGSAQEYSSNTDHGYILVRERLVGGVEDARRREKARGIEEFWYMVDGVTLTMGVAGSKLEKALGDHFPEGERYFGLENFGNTCYCNSVLQALYFCVTFREQLLEYYSNIKTQGEAEENLLTCLAELFSQINSQKKKTGVIAPKLFVQRLRKENDVFRGYMHQVFLVITACYEGDVVAYHDAHEFLNFLLNQLVDILEKECLKPTTENVSNGPSNGHVNGVKQEPAATWVHKNFQGILTNETRCLRCETVTARDETFLDLSLDIEQNSSITSCLKNFSSTETLNAEDKFFCDKCCSLQEAQKRMKIKKSPRILVIHLKRFKYMEQLNRHKKLSYRVVFPLELKLSTTLDAGDSVYSLFAVVVHVGTGPNHGHYHDVDTCKAWSLYRNNLASLV
;
A
#
# COMPACT_ATOMS: atom_id res chain seq x y z
N MET A 1 -12.42 -47.96 5.02
CA MET A 1 -13.36 -46.97 4.47
C MET A 1 -12.92 -45.60 4.98
N GLY A 2 -12.78 -44.62 4.09
CA GLY A 2 -11.88 -43.45 4.24
C GLY A 2 -12.19 -42.51 5.41
N VAL A 3 -11.12 -42.04 6.05
CA VAL A 3 -11.15 -40.97 7.06
C VAL A 3 -11.50 -39.68 6.33
N ALA A 4 -12.74 -39.21 6.47
CA ALA A 4 -13.15 -37.91 5.96
C ALA A 4 -12.42 -36.82 6.75
N GLY A 5 -11.32 -36.28 6.18
CA GLY A 5 -10.65 -35.10 6.73
C GLY A 5 -11.62 -33.91 6.86
N SER A 6 -11.35 -33.02 7.81
CA SER A 6 -12.16 -31.80 7.99
C SER A 6 -12.14 -30.94 6.71
N LYS A 7 -13.11 -30.03 6.53
CA LYS A 7 -13.15 -29.13 5.36
C LYS A 7 -11.83 -28.36 5.20
N LEU A 8 -11.22 -27.95 6.32
CA LEU A 8 -9.95 -27.24 6.35
C LEU A 8 -8.76 -28.16 5.99
N GLU A 9 -8.74 -29.39 6.49
CA GLU A 9 -7.71 -30.38 6.10
C GLU A 9 -7.77 -30.71 4.61
N LYS A 10 -8.98 -30.79 4.04
CA LYS A 10 -9.18 -30.98 2.61
C LYS A 10 -8.76 -29.76 1.79
N ALA A 11 -9.00 -28.56 2.30
CA ALA A 11 -8.62 -27.31 1.62
C ALA A 11 -7.10 -27.10 1.61
N LEU A 12 -6.41 -27.46 2.70
CA LEU A 12 -4.94 -27.35 2.80
C LEU A 12 -4.22 -28.51 2.10
N GLY A 13 -4.79 -29.72 2.10
CA GLY A 13 -4.19 -30.88 1.45
C GLY A 13 -2.73 -31.11 1.87
N ASP A 14 -1.84 -31.20 0.89
CA ASP A 14 -0.40 -31.39 1.08
C ASP A 14 0.32 -30.12 1.60
N HIS A 15 -0.33 -28.95 1.56
CA HIS A 15 0.21 -27.69 2.06
C HIS A 15 -0.05 -27.47 3.56
N PHE A 16 -0.59 -28.46 4.28
CA PHE A 16 -0.80 -28.37 5.72
C PHE A 16 0.55 -28.31 6.47
N PRO A 17 0.90 -27.21 7.16
CA PRO A 17 2.23 -27.07 7.76
C PRO A 17 2.51 -28.15 8.81
N GLU A 18 3.71 -28.72 8.77
CA GLU A 18 4.11 -29.77 9.69
C GLU A 18 4.20 -29.21 11.13
N GLY A 19 3.64 -29.95 12.09
CA GLY A 19 3.62 -29.54 13.49
C GLY A 19 2.52 -28.53 13.87
N GLU A 20 1.88 -27.84 12.93
CA GLU A 20 0.81 -26.89 13.26
C GLU A 20 -0.52 -27.58 13.59
N ARG A 21 -1.35 -26.86 14.36
CA ARG A 21 -2.67 -27.31 14.85
C ARG A 21 -3.66 -26.15 14.75
N TYR A 22 -4.77 -26.37 14.05
CA TYR A 22 -5.79 -25.34 13.82
C TYR A 22 -7.09 -25.72 14.52
N PHE A 23 -7.33 -25.11 15.68
CA PHE A 23 -8.48 -25.41 16.53
C PHE A 23 -9.32 -24.17 16.80
N GLY A 24 -10.62 -24.27 16.53
CA GLY A 24 -11.60 -23.27 16.98
C GLY A 24 -11.79 -23.33 18.50
N LEU A 25 -12.34 -22.25 19.06
CA LEU A 25 -12.65 -22.14 20.49
C LEU A 25 -14.15 -22.05 20.72
N GLU A 26 -14.69 -22.93 21.58
CA GLU A 26 -16.11 -22.94 21.93
C GLU A 26 -16.53 -21.60 22.59
N ASN A 27 -17.67 -21.04 22.17
CA ASN A 27 -18.21 -19.81 22.75
C ASN A 27 -19.06 -20.09 24.00
N PHE A 28 -18.68 -19.52 25.15
CA PHE A 28 -19.37 -19.68 26.44
C PHE A 28 -20.33 -18.54 26.77
N GLY A 29 -21.05 -18.06 25.75
CA GLY A 29 -21.99 -16.95 25.83
C GLY A 29 -21.26 -15.61 25.78
N ASN A 30 -21.25 -15.01 24.58
CA ASN A 30 -20.61 -13.73 24.28
C ASN A 30 -19.12 -13.68 24.61
N THR A 31 -18.39 -14.80 24.50
CA THR A 31 -16.93 -14.87 24.75
C THR A 31 -16.08 -14.73 23.49
N CYS A 32 -16.67 -14.36 22.35
CA CYS A 32 -15.95 -14.19 21.08
C CYS A 32 -14.85 -13.10 21.15
N TYR A 33 -15.02 -12.06 21.97
CA TYR A 33 -13.97 -11.06 22.26
C TYR A 33 -12.71 -11.71 22.86
N CYS A 34 -12.91 -12.74 23.71
CA CYS A 34 -11.85 -13.50 24.34
C CYS A 34 -11.23 -14.47 23.33
N ASN A 35 -12.06 -15.26 22.64
CA ASN A 35 -11.61 -16.24 21.66
C ASN A 35 -10.76 -15.60 20.55
N SER A 36 -11.21 -14.48 19.98
CA SER A 36 -10.51 -13.79 18.89
C SER A 36 -9.11 -13.29 19.29
N VAL A 37 -8.97 -12.76 20.51
CA VAL A 37 -7.66 -12.33 21.06
C VAL A 37 -6.78 -13.52 21.40
N LEU A 38 -7.34 -14.59 21.98
CA LEU A 38 -6.58 -15.82 22.27
C LEU A 38 -6.01 -16.45 21.00
N GLN A 39 -6.78 -16.46 19.90
CA GLN A 39 -6.28 -16.90 18.60
C GLN A 39 -5.13 -16.01 18.11
N ALA A 40 -5.29 -14.68 18.15
CA ALA A 40 -4.22 -13.77 17.75
C ALA A 40 -2.93 -13.95 18.57
N LEU A 41 -3.04 -14.19 19.88
CA LEU A 41 -1.91 -14.47 20.76
C LEU A 41 -1.32 -15.87 20.55
N TYR A 42 -2.12 -16.89 20.22
CA TYR A 42 -1.64 -18.24 19.92
C TYR A 42 -0.73 -18.25 18.69
N PHE A 43 -1.10 -17.51 17.64
CA PHE A 43 -0.29 -17.40 16.43
C PHE A 43 0.89 -16.42 16.55
N CYS A 44 1.04 -15.74 17.70
CA CYS A 44 2.25 -15.00 18.03
C CYS A 44 3.34 -15.98 18.50
N VAL A 45 4.12 -16.51 17.55
CA VAL A 45 5.10 -17.59 17.79
C VAL A 45 6.02 -17.34 19.00
N PRO A 46 6.67 -16.16 19.16
CA PRO A 46 7.53 -15.92 20.32
C PRO A 46 6.80 -16.01 21.66
N PHE A 47 5.55 -15.54 21.71
CA PHE A 47 4.71 -15.60 22.91
C PHE A 47 4.24 -17.03 23.20
N ARG A 48 3.78 -17.75 22.16
CA ARG A 48 3.36 -19.16 22.26
C ARG A 48 4.49 -20.04 22.79
N GLU A 49 5.69 -19.93 22.23
CA GLU A 49 6.84 -20.76 22.61
C GLU A 49 7.26 -20.51 24.06
N GLN A 50 7.38 -19.25 24.48
CA GLN A 50 7.74 -18.87 25.86
C GLN A 50 6.69 -19.34 26.87
N LEU A 51 5.41 -19.28 26.51
CA LEU A 51 4.33 -19.76 27.37
C LEU A 51 4.33 -21.30 27.50
N LEU A 52 4.60 -22.02 26.42
CA LEU A 52 4.73 -23.49 26.44
C LEU A 52 5.97 -23.96 27.22
N GLU A 53 7.07 -23.22 27.12
CA GLU A 53 8.29 -23.43 27.91
C GLU A 53 8.00 -23.20 29.40
N TYR A 54 7.35 -22.09 29.74
CA TYR A 54 6.89 -21.81 31.10
C TYR A 54 6.02 -22.93 31.66
N TYR A 55 5.05 -23.43 30.87
CA TYR A 55 4.20 -24.55 31.29
C TYR A 55 5.02 -25.81 31.58
N SER A 56 5.96 -26.15 30.69
CA SER A 56 6.77 -27.37 30.80
C SER A 56 7.67 -27.35 32.03
N ASN A 57 8.23 -26.20 32.37
CA ASN A 57 9.09 -26.02 33.54
C ASN A 57 8.30 -26.10 34.86
N ASN A 58 7.07 -25.58 34.89
CA ASN A 58 6.26 -25.53 36.11
C ASN A 58 5.35 -26.76 36.33
N LYS A 59 5.08 -27.57 35.28
CA LYS A 59 4.26 -28.80 35.38
C LYS A 59 4.81 -29.84 36.38
N SER A 60 6.11 -29.77 36.68
CA SER A 60 6.82 -30.69 37.57
C SER A 60 6.75 -30.29 39.05
N GLN A 61 6.36 -29.05 39.35
CA GLN A 61 6.24 -28.51 40.71
C GLN A 61 4.76 -28.55 41.10
N GLY A 62 4.34 -29.61 41.79
CA GLY A 62 2.94 -29.90 42.14
C GLY A 62 2.23 -28.91 43.10
N GLU A 63 2.72 -27.68 43.24
CA GLU A 63 2.20 -26.64 44.15
C GLU A 63 2.01 -25.27 43.47
N ALA A 64 2.10 -25.15 42.14
CA ALA A 64 1.86 -23.86 41.48
C ALA A 64 0.40 -23.40 41.66
N GLU A 65 0.21 -22.20 42.21
CA GLU A 65 -1.12 -21.60 42.41
C GLU A 65 -1.84 -21.42 41.07
N GLU A 66 -3.06 -21.94 40.95
CA GLU A 66 -3.88 -21.77 39.75
C GLU A 66 -4.21 -20.28 39.54
N ASN A 67 -3.78 -19.75 38.40
CA ASN A 67 -3.91 -18.34 38.02
C ASN A 67 -4.18 -18.23 36.51
N LEU A 68 -4.40 -17.01 36.01
CA LEU A 68 -4.72 -16.80 34.60
C LEU A 68 -3.59 -17.23 33.64
N LEU A 69 -2.32 -17.04 34.05
CA LEU A 69 -1.14 -17.46 33.27
C LEU A 69 -1.08 -18.98 33.14
N THR A 70 -1.24 -19.72 34.25
CA THR A 70 -1.23 -21.19 34.23
C THR A 70 -2.41 -21.78 33.45
N CYS A 71 -3.60 -21.17 33.55
CA CYS A 71 -4.76 -21.55 32.73
C CYS A 71 -4.55 -21.30 31.23
N LEU A 72 -3.93 -20.17 30.86
CA LEU A 72 -3.60 -19.85 29.47
C LEU A 72 -2.54 -20.83 28.92
N ALA A 73 -1.53 -21.12 29.72
CA ALA A 73 -0.46 -22.05 29.40
C ALA A 73 -0.99 -23.48 29.20
N GLU A 74 -1.89 -23.92 30.08
CA GLU A 74 -2.60 -25.19 29.94
C GLU A 74 -3.42 -25.21 28.63
N LEU A 75 -4.18 -24.16 28.32
CA LEU A 75 -4.95 -24.06 27.08
C LEU A 75 -4.07 -24.17 25.83
N PHE A 76 -2.96 -23.43 25.77
CA PHE A 76 -2.05 -23.46 24.61
C PHE A 76 -1.36 -24.82 24.49
N SER A 77 -1.02 -25.45 25.62
CA SER A 77 -0.49 -26.82 25.65
C SER A 77 -1.53 -27.83 25.18
N GLN A 78 -2.80 -27.68 25.55
CA GLN A 78 -3.89 -28.52 25.08
C GLN A 78 -4.09 -28.42 23.57
N ILE A 79 -3.95 -27.25 22.96
CA ILE A 79 -3.99 -27.07 21.49
C ILE A 79 -2.79 -27.77 20.85
N ASN A 80 -1.58 -27.51 21.35
CA ASN A 80 -0.34 -28.02 20.76
C ASN A 80 -0.19 -29.56 20.88
N SER A 81 -0.79 -30.17 21.91
CA SER A 81 -0.73 -31.61 22.17
C SER A 81 -1.81 -32.43 21.45
N GLN A 82 -2.69 -31.80 20.67
CA GLN A 82 -3.74 -32.52 19.96
C GLN A 82 -3.18 -33.51 18.92
N LYS A 83 -3.78 -34.71 18.88
CA LYS A 83 -3.46 -35.72 17.87
C LYS A 83 -4.03 -35.38 16.50
N LYS A 84 -5.22 -34.77 16.47
CA LYS A 84 -5.85 -34.30 15.24
C LYS A 84 -5.21 -32.98 14.81
N LYS A 85 -5.12 -32.75 13.50
CA LYS A 85 -4.61 -31.50 12.93
C LYS A 85 -5.61 -30.35 13.08
N THR A 86 -6.90 -30.67 13.03
CA THR A 86 -7.99 -29.70 13.16
C THR A 86 -9.07 -30.14 14.16
N GLY A 87 -9.79 -29.18 14.72
CA GLY A 87 -10.91 -29.46 15.62
C GLY A 87 -11.41 -28.24 16.39
N VAL A 88 -12.04 -28.49 17.54
CA VAL A 88 -12.56 -27.45 18.45
C VAL A 88 -12.10 -27.77 19.86
N ILE A 89 -11.69 -26.74 20.61
CA ILE A 89 -11.32 -26.83 22.02
C ILE A 89 -12.22 -25.92 22.84
N ALA A 90 -12.57 -26.38 24.03
CA ALA A 90 -13.41 -25.67 24.97
C ALA A 90 -12.53 -24.94 26.01
N PRO A 91 -12.34 -23.61 25.94
CA PRO A 91 -11.53 -22.86 26.92
C PRO A 91 -12.20 -22.70 28.31
N LYS A 92 -12.89 -23.74 28.81
CA LYS A 92 -13.73 -23.69 30.04
C LYS A 92 -12.95 -23.21 31.25
N ARG A 93 -11.78 -23.79 31.52
CA ARG A 93 -10.98 -23.45 32.72
C ARG A 93 -10.47 -22.01 32.66
N PHE A 94 -9.97 -21.59 31.49
CA PHE A 94 -9.53 -20.21 31.27
C PHE A 94 -10.65 -19.20 31.46
N VAL A 95 -11.83 -19.42 30.84
CA VAL A 95 -12.99 -18.52 30.95
C VAL A 95 -13.52 -18.47 32.39
N GLN A 96 -13.57 -19.60 33.10
CA GLN A 96 -13.95 -19.64 34.52
C GLN A 96 -12.99 -18.83 35.38
N ARG A 97 -11.68 -18.94 35.12
CA ARG A 97 -10.67 -18.16 35.85
C ARG A 97 -10.77 -16.67 35.55
N LEU A 98 -10.93 -16.30 34.27
CA LEU A 98 -11.13 -14.91 33.84
C LEU A 98 -12.32 -14.25 34.55
N ARG A 99 -13.47 -14.94 34.59
CA ARG A 99 -14.69 -14.48 35.28
C ARG A 99 -14.52 -14.32 36.80
N LYS A 100 -13.59 -15.06 37.39
CA LYS A 100 -13.28 -14.99 38.82
C LYS A 100 -12.35 -13.82 39.12
N GLU A 101 -11.35 -13.57 38.29
CA GLU A 101 -10.33 -12.54 38.51
C GLU A 101 -10.78 -11.12 38.18
N ASN A 102 -11.70 -10.94 37.24
CA ASN A 102 -12.14 -9.60 36.83
C ASN A 102 -13.67 -9.48 36.82
N ASP A 103 -14.18 -8.50 37.57
CA ASP A 103 -15.62 -8.23 37.72
C ASP A 103 -16.28 -7.83 36.38
N VAL A 104 -15.57 -7.10 35.51
CA VAL A 104 -16.06 -6.67 34.19
C VAL A 104 -16.39 -7.87 33.31
N PHE A 105 -15.52 -8.89 33.33
CA PHE A 105 -15.66 -10.09 32.50
C PHE A 105 -16.51 -11.20 33.13
N ARG A 106 -17.02 -11.02 34.37
CA ARG A 106 -17.79 -12.03 35.10
C ARG A 106 -19.12 -12.38 34.44
N GLY A 107 -19.75 -11.41 33.77
CA GLY A 107 -21.07 -11.54 33.16
C GLY A 107 -21.08 -12.34 31.85
N TYR A 108 -22.25 -12.38 31.23
CA TYR A 108 -22.49 -12.94 29.88
C TYR A 108 -22.72 -11.84 28.84
N MET A 109 -22.34 -10.60 29.14
CA MET A 109 -22.44 -9.47 28.22
C MET A 109 -21.29 -9.48 27.22
N HIS A 110 -21.49 -8.88 26.04
CA HIS A 110 -20.38 -8.56 25.14
C HIS A 110 -19.41 -7.61 25.83
N GLN A 111 -18.12 -7.77 25.54
CA GLN A 111 -17.03 -7.00 26.11
C GLN A 111 -16.07 -6.56 25.02
N ASP A 112 -15.27 -5.53 25.32
CA ASP A 112 -14.30 -5.01 24.37
C ASP A 112 -13.06 -5.93 24.29
N ALA A 113 -12.71 -6.37 23.08
CA ALA A 113 -11.54 -7.21 22.84
C ALA A 113 -10.22 -6.50 23.21
N HIS A 114 -10.14 -5.17 23.06
CA HIS A 114 -8.95 -4.40 23.42
C HIS A 114 -8.78 -4.30 24.94
N GLU A 115 -9.88 -4.07 25.67
CA GLU A 115 -9.87 -4.08 27.14
C GLU A 115 -9.46 -5.45 27.68
N PHE A 116 -9.97 -6.54 27.10
CA PHE A 116 -9.55 -7.89 27.45
C PHE A 116 -8.07 -8.14 27.18
N LEU A 117 -7.56 -7.76 26.00
CA LEU A 117 -6.14 -7.91 25.66
C LEU A 117 -5.24 -7.15 26.64
N ASN A 118 -5.59 -5.89 26.93
CA ASN A 118 -4.83 -5.04 27.84
C ASN A 118 -4.84 -5.62 29.27
N PHE A 119 -6.01 -6.03 29.77
CA PHE A 119 -6.13 -6.71 31.07
C PHE A 119 -5.27 -7.98 31.11
N LEU A 120 -5.40 -8.84 30.10
CA LEU A 120 -4.68 -10.11 30.05
C LEU A 120 -3.17 -9.88 30.11
N LEU A 121 -2.59 -9.06 29.22
CA LEU A 121 -1.15 -8.85 29.18
C LEU A 121 -0.59 -8.27 30.48
N ASN A 122 -1.28 -7.29 31.08
CA ASN A 122 -0.86 -6.71 32.37
C ASN A 122 -0.95 -7.74 33.51
N GLN A 123 -2.02 -8.54 33.55
CA GLN A 123 -2.15 -9.60 34.56
C GLN A 123 -1.05 -10.65 34.43
N LEU A 124 -0.65 -11.01 33.19
CA LEU A 124 0.49 -11.92 32.97
C LEU A 124 1.80 -11.30 33.45
N VAL A 125 2.03 -10.00 33.19
CA VAL A 125 3.19 -9.27 33.70
C VAL A 125 3.23 -9.33 35.23
N ASP A 126 2.13 -8.98 35.91
CA ASP A 126 2.06 -8.94 37.36
C ASP A 126 2.34 -10.30 38.01
N ILE A 127 1.88 -11.39 37.40
CA ILE A 127 2.16 -12.76 37.86
C ILE A 127 3.66 -13.07 37.71
N LEU A 128 4.23 -12.80 36.54
CA LEU A 128 5.64 -13.09 36.25
C LEU A 128 6.61 -12.26 37.10
N GLU A 129 6.27 -10.99 37.38
CA GLU A 129 7.07 -10.14 38.26
C GLU A 129 7.07 -10.63 39.72
N LYS A 130 5.95 -11.18 40.20
CA LYS A 130 5.86 -11.79 41.54
C LYS A 130 6.68 -13.08 41.65
N GLU A 131 6.81 -13.83 40.56
CA GLU A 131 7.59 -15.06 40.49
C GLU A 131 9.11 -14.80 40.35
N CYS A 132 9.53 -13.60 39.93
CA CYS A 132 10.95 -13.23 39.89
C CYS A 132 11.55 -13.05 41.30
N PRO A 133 12.72 -13.64 41.60
CA PRO A 133 13.38 -13.46 42.89
C PRO A 133 13.72 -11.98 43.12
N LYS A 134 13.28 -11.40 44.23
CA LYS A 134 13.76 -10.07 44.66
C LYS A 134 15.26 -10.17 44.96
N PRO A 135 16.10 -9.19 44.54
CA PRO A 135 17.50 -9.19 44.91
C PRO A 135 17.62 -9.17 46.44
N THR A 136 18.34 -10.14 47.00
CA THR A 136 18.66 -10.23 48.43
C THR A 136 19.36 -8.95 48.86
N THR A 137 18.74 -8.17 49.75
CA THR A 137 19.42 -7.13 50.50
C THR A 137 20.45 -7.78 51.41
N GLU A 138 21.70 -7.86 50.96
CA GLU A 138 22.81 -8.17 51.84
C GLU A 138 22.97 -7.02 52.85
N ASN A 139 22.85 -7.39 54.13
CA ASN A 139 23.15 -6.54 55.26
C ASN A 139 24.62 -6.10 55.21
N VAL A 140 24.89 -4.86 54.84
CA VAL A 140 26.17 -4.20 55.12
C VAL A 140 25.95 -3.09 56.15
N SER A 141 26.66 -3.28 57.26
CA SER A 141 26.78 -2.50 58.49
C SER A 141 26.67 -0.97 58.41
N ASN A 142 25.98 -0.44 59.44
CA ASN A 142 25.88 0.94 59.91
C ASN A 142 27.12 1.84 59.72
N GLY A 143 26.91 2.99 59.07
CA GLY A 143 27.71 4.22 59.19
C GLY A 143 26.80 5.45 59.07
N PRO A 144 27.04 6.57 59.78
CA PRO A 144 26.03 7.60 59.98
C PRO A 144 25.89 8.56 58.80
N SER A 145 24.66 8.60 58.27
CA SER A 145 23.92 9.72 57.68
C SER A 145 24.67 11.00 57.26
N ASN A 146 24.60 11.30 55.96
CA ASN A 146 24.27 12.64 55.49
C ASN A 146 23.33 12.53 54.27
N GLY A 147 22.11 13.04 54.44
CA GLY A 147 21.01 12.84 53.50
C GLY A 147 21.16 13.64 52.22
N HIS A 148 20.83 13.02 51.09
CA HIS A 148 19.99 13.55 50.02
C HIS A 148 19.26 12.37 49.38
N VAL A 149 17.93 12.40 49.46
CA VAL A 149 17.02 11.37 48.97
C VAL A 149 16.92 11.50 47.45
N ASN A 150 17.54 10.58 46.71
CA ASN A 150 17.11 10.22 45.37
C ASN A 150 16.89 8.72 45.37
N GLY A 151 15.64 8.32 45.63
CA GLY A 151 15.21 6.95 45.43
C GLY A 151 15.41 6.58 43.98
N VAL A 152 16.50 5.86 43.70
CA VAL A 152 16.67 5.11 42.46
C VAL A 152 15.50 4.13 42.45
N LYS A 153 14.43 4.44 41.70
CA LYS A 153 13.42 3.45 41.35
C LYS A 153 14.17 2.34 40.61
N GLN A 154 14.42 1.23 41.30
CA GLN A 154 14.87 0.01 40.62
C GLN A 154 13.76 -0.33 39.63
N GLU A 155 14.07 -0.26 38.33
CA GLU A 155 13.13 -0.70 37.29
C GLU A 155 12.84 -2.19 37.53
N PRO A 156 11.56 -2.61 37.57
CA PRO A 156 11.21 -4.00 37.78
C PRO A 156 11.82 -4.89 36.68
N PRO A 157 12.11 -6.16 36.97
CA PRO A 157 12.74 -7.06 36.03
C PRO A 157 11.87 -7.25 34.78
N ALA A 158 12.44 -7.02 33.59
CA ALA A 158 11.73 -7.15 32.34
C ALA A 158 11.34 -8.62 32.05
N THR A 159 10.06 -8.92 32.30
CA THR A 159 9.41 -10.20 31.94
C THR A 159 9.49 -10.49 30.42
N TRP A 160 9.24 -11.74 30.03
CA TRP A 160 9.19 -12.10 28.61
C TRP A 160 7.98 -11.48 27.88
N VAL A 161 6.91 -11.12 28.60
CA VAL A 161 5.81 -10.30 28.04
C VAL A 161 6.33 -8.92 27.65
N HIS A 162 7.13 -8.28 28.52
CA HIS A 162 7.78 -7.00 28.19
C HIS A 162 8.73 -7.13 27.00
N LYS A 163 9.51 -8.22 26.91
CA LYS A 163 10.41 -8.46 25.77
C LYS A 163 9.68 -8.56 24.43
N ASN A 164 8.46 -9.09 24.42
CA ASN A 164 7.65 -9.20 23.20
C ASN A 164 6.92 -7.90 22.87
N PHE A 165 6.12 -7.38 23.80
CA PHE A 165 5.11 -6.34 23.49
C PHE A 165 5.51 -4.93 23.93
N GLN A 166 6.52 -4.77 24.79
CA GLN A 166 6.83 -3.45 25.35
C GLN A 166 7.63 -2.56 24.39
N GLY A 167 7.04 -1.42 24.06
CA GLY A 167 7.74 -0.28 23.48
C GLY A 167 7.91 0.87 24.48
N ILE A 168 8.57 1.94 24.05
CA ILE A 168 8.75 3.17 24.82
C ILE A 168 8.34 4.35 23.96
N LEU A 169 7.50 5.23 24.50
CA LEU A 169 7.14 6.53 23.96
C LEU A 169 7.92 7.61 24.70
N THR A 170 8.24 8.71 24.03
CA THR A 170 8.68 9.96 24.67
C THR A 170 7.61 11.01 24.44
N ASN A 171 7.02 11.49 25.54
CA ASN A 171 6.11 12.63 25.57
C ASN A 171 6.93 13.90 25.81
N GLU A 172 7.04 14.74 24.78
CA GLU A 172 7.76 16.01 24.84
C GLU A 172 6.77 17.17 24.90
N THR A 173 6.95 18.07 25.88
CA THR A 173 6.17 19.31 26.01
C THR A 173 7.12 20.51 26.01
N ARG A 174 6.97 21.40 25.03
CA ARG A 174 7.70 22.67 24.92
C ARG A 174 6.80 23.83 25.31
N CYS A 175 7.13 24.52 26.39
CA CYS A 175 6.46 25.77 26.76
C CYS A 175 6.75 26.85 25.70
N LEU A 176 5.72 27.53 25.19
CA LEU A 176 5.87 28.56 24.16
C LEU A 176 6.29 29.93 24.72
N ARG A 177 6.22 30.12 26.04
CA ARG A 177 6.65 31.38 26.69
C ARG A 177 8.13 31.40 27.03
N CYS A 178 8.65 30.32 27.63
CA CYS A 178 10.03 30.25 28.12
C CYS A 178 10.89 29.21 27.40
N GLU A 179 10.34 28.58 26.36
CA GLU A 179 10.97 27.57 25.51
C GLU A 179 11.49 26.32 26.21
N THR A 180 11.14 26.14 27.49
CA THR A 180 11.58 24.97 28.26
C THR A 180 10.90 23.73 27.73
N VAL A 181 11.70 22.72 27.40
CA VAL A 181 11.25 21.43 26.93
C VAL A 181 11.35 20.44 28.09
N THR A 182 10.23 19.80 28.43
CA THR A 182 10.18 18.65 29.30
C THR A 182 9.95 17.40 28.46
N ALA A 183 10.66 16.32 28.75
CA ALA A 183 10.49 15.03 28.09
C ALA A 183 10.28 13.97 29.17
N ARG A 184 9.27 13.10 28.97
CA ARG A 184 8.97 11.97 29.85
C ARG A 184 8.83 10.73 29.00
N ASP A 185 9.51 9.66 29.41
CA ASP A 185 9.39 8.37 28.76
C ASP A 185 8.28 7.55 29.43
N GLU A 186 7.44 6.90 28.62
CA GLU A 186 6.32 6.07 29.04
C GLU A 186 6.38 4.74 28.30
N THR A 187 6.19 3.62 28.99
CA THR A 187 6.14 2.29 28.37
C THR A 187 4.72 2.02 27.84
N PHE A 188 4.62 1.16 26.83
CA PHE A 188 3.33 0.71 26.30
C PHE A 188 3.41 -0.75 25.86
N LEU A 189 2.29 -1.49 25.95
CA LEU A 189 2.13 -2.85 25.41
C LEU A 189 1.34 -2.86 24.08
N ASP A 190 0.58 -1.79 23.82
CA ASP A 190 -0.16 -1.55 22.60
C ASP A 190 -0.20 -0.05 22.25
N LEU A 191 -0.41 0.27 20.97
CA LEU A 191 -0.64 1.64 20.50
C LEU A 191 -2.10 1.82 20.09
N SER A 192 -2.83 2.63 20.85
CA SER A 192 -4.21 3.01 20.53
C SER A 192 -4.25 4.27 19.67
N LEU A 193 -4.62 4.12 18.40
CA LEU A 193 -4.59 5.18 17.39
C LEU A 193 -5.96 5.78 17.13
N ASP A 194 -6.00 7.10 17.07
CA ASP A 194 -7.14 7.84 16.54
C ASP A 194 -7.23 7.66 15.02
N ILE A 195 -8.46 7.53 14.52
CA ILE A 195 -8.74 7.20 13.12
C ILE A 195 -9.57 8.27 12.43
N GLU A 196 -9.32 8.42 11.13
CA GLU A 196 -9.97 9.38 10.24
C GLU A 196 -10.56 8.65 9.03
N GLN A 197 -11.56 9.25 8.40
CA GLN A 197 -12.23 8.68 7.22
C GLN A 197 -11.24 8.58 6.06
N ASN A 198 -11.20 7.41 5.39
CA ASN A 198 -10.34 7.13 4.23
C ASN A 198 -8.83 7.28 4.51
N SER A 199 -8.38 6.93 5.72
CA SER A 199 -6.98 7.02 6.14
C SER A 199 -6.22 5.69 6.00
N SER A 200 -4.99 5.65 6.51
CA SER A 200 -4.19 4.44 6.64
C SER A 200 -3.46 4.40 7.98
N ILE A 201 -3.05 3.22 8.44
CA ILE A 201 -2.26 3.06 9.68
C ILE A 201 -0.99 3.92 9.66
N THR A 202 -0.31 3.99 8.52
CA THR A 202 0.86 4.85 8.36
C THR A 202 0.52 6.34 8.58
N SER A 203 -0.67 6.77 8.19
CA SER A 203 -1.15 8.14 8.45
C SER A 203 -1.52 8.33 9.92
N CYS A 204 -2.24 7.38 10.51
CA CYS A 204 -2.62 7.42 11.93
C CYS A 204 -1.39 7.47 12.86
N LEU A 205 -0.33 6.71 12.55
CA LEU A 205 0.94 6.76 13.31
C LEU A 205 1.68 8.10 13.17
N LYS A 206 1.59 8.74 12.00
CA LYS A 206 2.14 10.09 11.80
C LYS A 206 1.36 11.12 12.59
N ASN A 207 0.03 11.06 12.57
CA ASN A 207 -0.83 11.94 13.35
C ASN A 207 -0.61 11.73 14.85
N PHE A 208 -0.46 10.47 15.30
CA PHE A 208 -0.09 10.14 16.68
C PHE A 208 1.23 10.79 17.12
N SER A 209 2.19 10.93 16.20
CA SER A 209 3.48 11.57 16.48
C SER A 209 3.54 13.06 16.11
N SER A 210 2.42 13.65 15.73
CA SER A 210 2.35 15.06 15.33
C SER A 210 2.39 15.98 16.56
N THR A 211 2.80 17.24 16.34
CA THR A 211 2.82 18.24 17.40
C THR A 211 1.42 18.85 17.56
N GLU A 212 0.83 18.68 18.73
CA GLU A 212 -0.39 19.37 19.15
C GLU A 212 -0.05 20.66 19.91
N THR A 213 -0.90 21.69 19.79
CA THR A 213 -0.73 22.95 20.52
C THR A 213 -1.77 23.06 21.62
N LEU A 214 -1.31 23.05 22.86
CA LEU A 214 -2.11 23.25 24.07
C LEU A 214 -2.37 24.74 24.26
N ASN A 215 -3.62 25.16 24.07
CA ASN A 215 -4.05 26.55 24.16
C ASN A 215 -5.39 26.70 24.89
N ALA A 216 -5.85 27.94 25.10
CA ALA A 216 -7.13 28.25 25.75
C ALA A 216 -7.33 27.51 27.09
N GLU A 217 -8.27 26.57 27.15
CA GLU A 217 -8.65 25.79 28.33
C GLU A 217 -7.65 24.66 28.65
N ASP A 218 -6.88 24.21 27.64
CA ASP A 218 -5.93 23.09 27.75
C ASP A 218 -4.49 23.55 28.08
N LYS A 219 -4.31 24.77 28.60
CA LYS A 219 -2.96 25.30 28.90
C LYS A 219 -2.19 24.41 29.88
N PHE A 220 -0.89 24.24 29.61
CA PHE A 220 0.02 23.45 30.43
C PHE A 220 0.63 24.29 31.56
N PHE A 221 0.70 23.76 32.78
CA PHE A 221 1.39 24.41 33.88
C PHE A 221 2.92 24.27 33.73
N CYS A 222 3.60 25.36 33.44
CA CYS A 222 5.05 25.36 33.27
C CYS A 222 5.76 25.66 34.61
N ASP A 223 6.52 24.70 35.13
CA ASP A 223 7.27 24.83 36.39
C ASP A 223 8.26 26.00 36.37
N LYS A 224 8.89 26.29 35.23
CA LYS A 224 9.82 27.43 35.09
C LYS A 224 9.09 28.79 35.06
N CYS A 225 7.87 28.84 34.53
CA CYS A 225 7.05 30.05 34.51
C CYS A 225 6.15 30.18 35.75
N CYS A 226 6.07 29.15 36.59
CA CYS A 226 5.15 29.01 37.70
C CYS A 226 3.70 29.41 37.36
N SER A 227 3.23 29.11 36.14
CA SER A 227 1.91 29.52 35.64
C SER A 227 1.47 28.70 34.43
N LEU A 228 0.17 28.74 34.11
CA LEU A 228 -0.41 28.13 32.90
C LEU A 228 0.06 28.86 31.65
N GLN A 229 0.64 28.13 30.71
CA GLN A 229 1.22 28.63 29.48
C GLN A 229 0.74 27.81 28.28
N GLU A 230 0.76 28.44 27.11
CA GLU A 230 0.62 27.71 25.86
C GLU A 230 1.85 26.83 25.64
N ALA A 231 1.64 25.62 25.14
CA ALA A 231 2.70 24.65 24.95
C ALA A 231 2.49 23.82 23.68
N GLN A 232 3.58 23.35 23.11
CA GLN A 232 3.57 22.34 22.06
C GLN A 232 3.85 20.98 22.68
N LYS A 233 2.94 20.03 22.51
CA LYS A 233 3.09 18.67 22.99
C LYS A 233 3.21 17.71 21.81
N ARG A 234 4.06 16.69 21.92
CA ARG A 234 4.18 15.63 20.91
C ARG A 234 4.59 14.32 21.56
N MET A 235 4.06 13.22 21.04
CA MET A 235 4.49 11.88 21.41
C MET A 235 5.40 11.32 20.32
N LYS A 236 6.46 10.60 20.69
CA LYS A 236 7.33 9.92 19.73
C LYS A 236 7.57 8.50 20.16
N ILE A 237 7.71 7.60 19.20
CA ILE A 237 8.11 6.22 19.49
C ILE A 237 9.63 6.20 19.68
N LYS A 238 10.06 6.06 20.93
CA LYS A 238 11.47 5.98 21.32
C LYS A 238 12.05 4.61 21.02
N LYS A 239 11.36 3.57 21.49
CA LYS A 239 11.71 2.16 21.24
C LYS A 239 10.48 1.43 20.73
N SER A 240 10.62 0.65 19.66
CA SER A 240 9.53 -0.19 19.15
C SER A 240 9.62 -1.63 19.71
N PRO A 241 8.49 -2.31 19.94
CA PRO A 241 8.45 -3.67 20.50
C PRO A 241 8.86 -4.75 19.47
N CYS A 242 9.05 -6.00 19.90
CA CYS A 242 9.21 -7.10 18.93
C CYS A 242 7.88 -7.44 18.24
N ILE A 243 6.79 -7.36 18.99
CA ILE A 243 5.43 -7.55 18.53
C ILE A 243 4.68 -6.24 18.75
N LEU A 244 4.29 -5.60 17.65
CA LEU A 244 3.55 -4.35 17.67
C LEU A 244 2.05 -4.61 17.60
N VAL A 245 1.36 -4.33 18.70
CA VAL A 245 -0.10 -4.33 18.77
C VAL A 245 -0.61 -2.92 18.50
N ILE A 246 -1.49 -2.77 17.52
CA ILE A 246 -2.13 -1.50 17.16
C ILE A 246 -3.63 -1.66 17.36
N HIS A 247 -4.20 -0.87 18.27
CA HIS A 247 -5.63 -0.75 18.45
C HIS A 247 -6.16 0.46 17.66
N LEU A 248 -7.25 0.27 16.91
CA LEU A 248 -7.95 1.34 16.21
C LEU A 248 -9.13 1.80 17.05
N LYS A 249 -9.11 3.07 17.52
CA LYS A 249 -10.18 3.68 18.32
C LYS A 249 -11.45 3.90 17.50
N ARG A 250 -12.12 2.80 17.17
CA ARG A 250 -13.36 2.79 16.37
C ARG A 250 -14.57 3.17 17.19
N PHE A 251 -14.52 3.18 18.51
CA PHE A 251 -15.64 3.60 19.34
C PHE A 251 -15.39 5.00 19.87
N LYS A 252 -16.17 5.97 19.39
CA LYS A 252 -16.08 7.37 19.83
C LYS A 252 -17.37 7.76 20.54
N TYR A 253 -17.23 8.41 21.70
CA TYR A 253 -18.35 9.02 22.39
C TYR A 253 -18.85 10.23 21.60
N MET A 254 -20.12 10.26 21.25
CA MET A 254 -20.75 11.36 20.53
C MET A 254 -21.66 12.11 21.50
N GLU A 255 -21.21 13.26 22.01
CA GLU A 255 -21.96 14.08 22.98
C GLU A 255 -23.36 14.42 22.48
N GLN A 256 -23.49 14.78 21.20
CA GLN A 256 -24.77 15.08 20.54
C GLN A 256 -25.79 13.92 20.60
N LEU A 257 -25.31 12.68 20.65
CA LEU A 257 -26.15 11.47 20.70
C LEU A 257 -26.18 10.82 22.09
N ASN A 258 -25.44 11.38 23.06
CA ASN A 258 -25.22 10.86 24.39
C ASN A 258 -24.92 9.34 24.43
N ARG A 259 -24.13 8.86 23.45
CA ARG A 259 -23.79 7.44 23.30
C ARG A 259 -22.49 7.25 22.51
N HIS A 260 -21.88 6.08 22.69
CA HIS A 260 -20.79 5.63 21.83
C HIS A 260 -21.30 5.23 20.43
N LYS A 261 -20.59 5.69 19.39
CA LYS A 261 -20.83 5.31 18.00
C LYS A 261 -19.61 4.58 17.46
N LYS A 262 -19.83 3.48 16.75
CA LYS A 262 -18.79 2.81 15.96
C LYS A 262 -18.49 3.64 14.70
N LEU A 263 -17.22 3.95 14.49
CA LEU A 263 -16.67 4.60 13.32
C LEU A 263 -16.38 3.54 12.26
N SER A 264 -17.23 3.50 11.23
CA SER A 264 -17.10 2.61 10.07
C SER A 264 -16.03 3.06 9.07
N TYR A 265 -15.10 3.91 9.52
CA TYR A 265 -14.12 4.56 8.65
C TYR A 265 -13.23 3.55 7.95
N ARG A 266 -13.00 3.78 6.65
CA ARG A 266 -12.02 3.00 5.90
C ARG A 266 -10.61 3.39 6.33
N VAL A 267 -9.94 2.47 7.02
CA VAL A 267 -8.54 2.60 7.47
C VAL A 267 -7.73 1.48 6.86
N VAL A 268 -6.84 1.82 5.92
CA VAL A 268 -5.98 0.83 5.25
C VAL A 268 -4.84 0.41 6.17
N PHE A 269 -4.75 -0.89 6.44
CA PHE A 269 -3.61 -1.49 7.12
C PHE A 269 -2.80 -2.35 6.16
N PRO A 270 -1.57 -1.94 5.77
CA PRO A 270 -0.74 -2.73 4.87
C PRO A 270 -0.24 -4.01 5.55
N LEU A 271 0.09 -5.04 4.77
CA LEU A 271 0.72 -6.24 5.29
C LEU A 271 2.07 -5.91 5.92
N GLU A 272 2.89 -5.12 5.23
CA GLU A 272 4.14 -4.60 5.75
C GLU A 272 4.04 -3.15 6.21
N LEU A 273 4.63 -2.84 7.37
CA LEU A 273 4.65 -1.51 7.95
C LEU A 273 6.08 -1.12 8.33
N LYS A 274 6.56 0.00 7.80
CA LYS A 274 7.79 0.64 8.26
C LYS A 274 7.48 1.59 9.41
N LEU A 275 8.20 1.44 10.52
CA LEU A 275 8.08 2.26 11.70
C LEU A 275 9.44 2.86 12.04
N SER A 276 9.52 4.19 11.98
CA SER A 276 10.70 4.94 12.41
C SER A 276 10.64 5.16 13.93
N THR A 277 11.76 4.93 14.61
CA THR A 277 11.91 5.20 16.05
C THR A 277 12.99 6.28 16.27
N THR A 278 13.07 6.86 17.48
CA THR A 278 14.12 7.85 17.78
C THR A 278 15.44 7.23 18.24
N LEU A 279 15.45 5.98 18.74
CA LEU A 279 16.66 5.28 19.18
C LEU A 279 17.33 4.45 18.09
N ASP A 280 16.59 3.91 17.13
CA ASP A 280 17.15 3.04 16.10
C ASP A 280 17.62 3.90 14.92
N ALA A 281 18.87 3.70 14.47
CA ALA A 281 19.45 4.41 13.32
C ALA A 281 18.81 4.02 11.96
N GLY A 282 17.76 3.19 11.97
CA GLY A 282 17.02 2.73 10.79
C GLY A 282 15.57 2.35 11.10
N ASP A 283 14.74 2.33 10.06
CA ASP A 283 13.32 1.96 10.19
C ASP A 283 13.15 0.48 10.52
N SER A 284 12.36 0.17 11.55
CA SER A 284 11.92 -1.20 11.83
C SER A 284 10.80 -1.59 10.85
N VAL A 285 10.94 -2.75 10.22
CA VAL A 285 9.90 -3.31 9.34
C VAL A 285 9.09 -4.35 10.10
N TYR A 286 7.76 -4.26 9.98
CA TYR A 286 6.81 -5.14 10.64
C TYR A 286 5.93 -5.85 9.62
N SER A 287 5.69 -7.13 9.81
CA SER A 287 4.74 -7.92 9.03
C SER A 287 3.45 -8.17 9.83
N LEU A 288 2.30 -7.96 9.21
CA LEU A 288 0.99 -8.24 9.78
C LEU A 288 0.74 -9.75 9.75
N PHE A 289 0.47 -10.32 10.91
CA PHE A 289 0.14 -11.75 11.02
C PHE A 289 -1.19 -12.01 11.73
N ALA A 290 -1.77 -11.04 12.45
CA ALA A 290 -3.11 -11.21 12.99
C ALA A 290 -3.93 -9.92 12.96
N VAL A 291 -5.24 -10.05 12.75
CA VAL A 291 -6.23 -8.98 12.78
C VAL A 291 -7.46 -9.47 13.54
N VAL A 292 -7.74 -8.85 14.68
CA VAL A 292 -9.03 -9.01 15.37
C VAL A 292 -10.03 -8.07 14.71
N VAL A 293 -11.16 -8.59 14.26
CA VAL A 293 -12.22 -7.84 13.57
C VAL A 293 -13.43 -7.74 14.48
N HIS A 294 -14.02 -6.56 14.57
CA HIS A 294 -15.32 -6.37 15.20
C HIS A 294 -16.41 -6.28 14.13
N VAL A 295 -17.38 -7.18 14.22
CA VAL A 295 -18.60 -7.28 13.41
C VAL A 295 -19.76 -6.65 14.17
N GLY A 296 -20.59 -5.87 13.49
CA GLY A 296 -21.75 -5.19 14.09
C GLY A 296 -21.58 -3.67 14.26
N THR A 297 -22.70 -3.00 14.56
CA THR A 297 -22.83 -1.53 14.46
C THR A 297 -22.60 -0.79 15.78
N GLY A 298 -22.66 -1.47 16.92
CA GLY A 298 -22.55 -0.87 18.24
C GLY A 298 -21.41 -1.48 19.07
N PRO A 299 -20.97 -0.80 20.15
CA PRO A 299 -19.95 -1.34 21.07
C PRO A 299 -20.49 -2.46 21.98
N ASN A 300 -21.78 -2.41 22.33
CA ASN A 300 -22.37 -3.31 23.32
C ASN A 300 -23.04 -4.55 22.71
N HIS A 301 -23.09 -4.61 21.37
CA HIS A 301 -23.72 -5.69 20.60
C HIS A 301 -22.92 -5.86 19.31
N GLY A 302 -22.18 -6.96 19.24
CA GLY A 302 -21.28 -7.25 18.15
C GLY A 302 -20.63 -8.61 18.32
N HIS A 303 -19.87 -9.01 17.30
CA HIS A 303 -19.19 -10.29 17.27
C HIS A 303 -17.72 -10.08 16.91
N TYR A 304 -16.83 -10.84 17.51
CA TYR A 304 -15.40 -10.73 17.26
C TYR A 304 -14.87 -11.98 16.58
N VAL A 305 -14.13 -11.79 15.49
CA VAL A 305 -13.47 -12.85 14.74
C VAL A 305 -12.00 -12.53 14.59
N SER A 306 -11.17 -13.54 14.34
CA SER A 306 -9.72 -13.38 14.22
C SER A 306 -9.21 -13.88 12.88
N LEU A 307 -8.51 -13.02 12.16
CA LEU A 307 -7.78 -13.36 10.94
C LEU A 307 -6.34 -13.59 11.33
N VAL A 308 -5.76 -14.74 11.03
CA VAL A 308 -4.35 -15.03 11.38
C VAL A 308 -3.61 -15.63 10.19
N LYS A 309 -2.36 -15.21 10.01
CA LYS A 309 -1.44 -15.73 9.02
C LYS A 309 -0.66 -16.88 9.65
N SER A 310 -0.81 -18.07 9.10
CA SER A 310 0.02 -19.23 9.41
C SER A 310 0.79 -19.59 8.16
N HIS A 311 2.11 -19.42 8.19
CA HIS A 311 2.97 -19.63 7.01
C HIS A 311 2.46 -18.79 5.81
N ASN A 312 2.11 -19.44 4.70
CA ASN A 312 1.68 -18.77 3.47
C ASN A 312 0.15 -18.58 3.34
N HIS A 313 -0.64 -18.96 4.35
CA HIS A 313 -2.10 -18.94 4.26
C HIS A 313 -2.72 -18.12 5.41
N TRP A 314 -3.85 -17.49 5.11
CA TRP A 314 -4.67 -16.81 6.11
C TRP A 314 -5.81 -17.71 6.55
N LEU A 315 -6.03 -17.72 7.86
CA LEU A 315 -7.08 -18.48 8.52
C LEU A 315 -8.05 -17.50 9.17
N PHE A 316 -9.34 -17.75 8.98
CA PHE A 316 -10.44 -17.05 9.60
C PHE A 316 -10.98 -17.90 10.75
N PHE A 317 -10.83 -17.39 11.98
CA PHE A 317 -11.32 -18.00 13.20
C PHE A 317 -12.57 -17.26 13.66
N ASP A 318 -13.69 -17.98 13.62
CA ASP A 318 -14.98 -17.56 14.11
C ASP A 318 -15.47 -18.60 15.14
N ASP A 319 -15.08 -18.38 16.40
CA ASP A 319 -15.29 -19.30 17.51
C ASP A 319 -14.91 -20.75 17.15
N GLU A 320 -15.88 -21.67 17.02
CA GLU A 320 -15.62 -23.06 16.69
C GLU A 320 -15.20 -23.28 15.23
N ASN A 321 -15.50 -22.33 14.35
CA ASN A 321 -15.27 -22.43 12.92
C ASN A 321 -13.90 -21.90 12.54
N VAL A 322 -13.18 -22.68 11.74
CA VAL A 322 -11.88 -22.31 11.19
C VAL A 322 -11.92 -22.54 9.68
N GLU A 323 -11.71 -21.48 8.93
CA GLU A 323 -11.75 -21.50 7.46
C GLU A 323 -10.48 -20.87 6.89
N MET A 324 -10.10 -21.31 5.69
CA MET A 324 -9.05 -20.63 4.94
C MET A 324 -9.68 -19.45 4.20
N ILE A 325 -8.98 -18.33 4.19
CA ILE A 325 -9.36 -17.16 3.42
C ILE A 325 -8.19 -16.65 2.59
N ASP A 326 -8.51 -15.98 1.49
CA ASP A 326 -7.52 -15.31 0.66
C ASP A 326 -6.97 -14.05 1.35
N GLU A 327 -5.69 -13.76 1.14
CA GLU A 327 -5.06 -12.53 1.67
C GLU A 327 -5.77 -11.26 1.17
N SER A 328 -6.42 -11.30 0.00
CA SER A 328 -7.22 -10.18 -0.51
C SER A 328 -8.49 -9.91 0.29
N ALA A 329 -9.06 -10.93 0.96
CA ALA A 329 -10.24 -10.79 1.81
C ALA A 329 -9.96 -9.85 2.99
N ILE A 330 -8.69 -9.69 3.39
CA ILE A 330 -8.27 -8.76 4.45
C ILE A 330 -8.70 -7.32 4.14
N GLN A 331 -8.72 -6.94 2.86
CA GLN A 331 -9.09 -5.60 2.42
C GLN A 331 -10.56 -5.26 2.70
N THR A 332 -11.43 -6.27 2.80
CA THR A 332 -12.84 -6.09 3.14
C THR A 332 -13.02 -5.56 4.56
N PHE A 333 -12.05 -5.82 5.44
CA PHE A 333 -12.06 -5.39 6.85
C PHE A 333 -11.43 -4.01 7.07
N PHE A 334 -11.00 -3.30 6.01
CA PHE A 334 -10.52 -1.92 6.13
C PHE A 334 -11.62 -0.97 6.62
N GLY A 335 -12.88 -1.30 6.34
CA GLY A 335 -14.04 -0.47 6.59
C GLY A 335 -14.51 0.25 5.34
N SER A 336 -15.40 1.22 5.54
CA SER A 336 -16.25 1.74 4.48
C SER A 336 -15.82 3.13 4.03
N ALA A 337 -15.73 3.32 2.70
CA ALA A 337 -15.34 4.60 2.12
C ALA A 337 -16.46 5.67 2.22
N GLN A 338 -17.69 5.22 2.43
CA GLN A 338 -18.90 6.03 2.61
C GLN A 338 -19.39 5.90 4.06
N GLU A 339 -20.02 6.96 4.60
CA GLU A 339 -20.55 6.98 5.97
C GLU A 339 -21.70 5.99 6.20
N TYR A 340 -22.41 5.61 5.14
CA TYR A 340 -23.48 4.63 5.14
C TYR A 340 -23.06 3.43 4.31
N SER A 341 -22.79 2.32 4.98
CA SER A 341 -22.39 1.07 4.35
C SER A 341 -23.03 -0.09 5.09
N SER A 342 -23.44 -1.12 4.36
CA SER A 342 -23.93 -2.37 4.92
C SER A 342 -22.82 -3.22 5.54
N ASN A 343 -21.55 -2.95 5.20
CA ASN A 343 -20.42 -3.66 5.80
C ASN A 343 -20.20 -3.17 7.23
N THR A 344 -20.29 -4.09 8.19
CA THR A 344 -20.08 -3.82 9.61
C THR A 344 -18.76 -4.36 10.13
N ASP A 345 -17.94 -4.95 9.28
CA ASP A 345 -16.88 -5.88 9.68
C ASP A 345 -15.57 -5.13 9.55
N HIS A 346 -15.06 -4.64 10.67
CA HIS A 346 -13.97 -3.68 10.67
C HIS A 346 -12.81 -4.20 11.53
N GLY A 347 -11.62 -4.24 10.94
CA GLY A 347 -10.38 -4.56 11.66
C GLY A 347 -10.21 -3.61 12.84
N TYR A 348 -9.99 -4.18 14.02
CA TYR A 348 -10.07 -3.49 15.30
C TYR A 348 -8.73 -3.49 16.05
N ILE A 349 -8.09 -4.66 16.15
CA ILE A 349 -6.72 -4.81 16.69
C ILE A 349 -5.86 -5.46 15.61
N LEU A 350 -4.69 -4.87 15.33
CA LEU A 350 -3.72 -5.37 14.37
C LEU A 350 -2.48 -5.83 15.13
N VAL A 351 -2.06 -7.07 14.92
CA VAL A 351 -0.85 -7.63 15.55
C VAL A 351 0.20 -7.86 14.49
N ARG A 352 1.37 -7.26 14.69
CA ARG A 352 2.47 -7.29 13.74
C ARG A 352 3.75 -7.77 14.39
N GLU A 353 4.54 -8.54 13.67
CA GLU A 353 5.84 -9.02 14.12
C GLU A 353 6.96 -8.24 13.45
N ARG A 354 7.99 -7.86 14.22
CA ARG A 354 9.17 -7.16 13.71
C ARG A 354 10.09 -8.11 12.95
N LEU A 355 10.45 -7.74 11.73
CA LEU A 355 11.41 -8.47 10.90
C LEU A 355 12.85 -8.10 11.31
N VAL A 356 13.47 -8.93 12.15
CA VAL A 356 14.86 -8.72 12.62
C VAL A 356 15.84 -8.99 11.49
N GLY A 357 16.58 -7.95 11.04
CA GLY A 357 17.57 -7.99 9.96
C GLY A 357 17.07 -7.47 8.60
N GLY A 358 15.95 -6.74 8.59
CA GLY A 358 15.29 -6.35 7.35
C GLY A 358 14.65 -7.56 6.65
N VAL A 359 14.07 -7.32 5.49
CA VAL A 359 13.31 -8.32 4.71
C VAL A 359 14.19 -9.53 4.35
N GLU A 360 15.50 -9.34 4.14
CA GLU A 360 16.43 -10.37 3.69
C GLU A 360 16.76 -11.45 4.75
N ASP A 361 16.79 -11.11 6.05
CA ASP A 361 17.11 -12.07 7.12
C ASP A 361 15.88 -12.87 7.60
N ALA A 362 14.68 -12.29 7.56
CA ALA A 362 13.44 -13.03 7.71
C ALA A 362 13.32 -14.14 6.64
N ARG A 363 13.67 -13.79 5.40
CA ARG A 363 13.75 -14.71 4.26
C ARG A 363 14.82 -15.79 4.43
N ARG A 364 15.91 -15.53 5.18
CA ARG A 364 16.92 -16.54 5.58
C ARG A 364 16.43 -17.48 6.68
N ARG A 365 15.64 -17.02 7.66
CA ARG A 365 15.06 -17.88 8.70
C ARG A 365 13.95 -18.79 8.18
N GLU A 366 13.14 -18.30 7.23
CA GLU A 366 12.20 -19.16 6.47
C GLU A 366 12.95 -20.19 5.63
N LYS A 367 14.09 -19.80 5.03
CA LYS A 367 15.01 -20.73 4.34
C LYS A 367 15.58 -21.83 5.24
N ALA A 368 15.77 -21.56 6.54
CA ALA A 368 16.32 -22.52 7.50
C ALA A 368 15.28 -23.51 8.05
N ARG A 369 13.98 -23.27 7.83
CA ARG A 369 12.87 -24.12 8.30
C ARG A 369 12.45 -25.22 7.30
N GLY A 370 13.25 -25.50 6.27
CA GLY A 370 13.09 -26.71 5.46
C GLY A 370 11.93 -26.68 4.44
N ILE A 371 11.55 -25.51 3.94
CA ILE A 371 10.59 -25.38 2.84
C ILE A 371 11.38 -25.11 1.56
N GLU A 372 11.79 -26.19 0.89
CA GLU A 372 12.14 -26.11 -0.52
C GLU A 372 10.85 -25.95 -1.35
N GLU A 373 10.92 -24.96 -2.24
CA GLU A 373 10.03 -24.68 -3.38
C GLU A 373 8.97 -23.55 -3.24
N PHE A 374 9.08 -22.64 -4.22
CA PHE A 374 8.14 -21.59 -4.66
C PHE A 374 8.10 -20.23 -3.93
N TRP A 375 9.24 -19.52 -3.92
CA TRP A 375 9.27 -18.06 -3.87
C TRP A 375 9.71 -17.47 -5.21
N TYR A 376 8.76 -17.05 -6.06
CA TYR A 376 9.03 -16.10 -7.14
C TYR A 376 8.10 -14.88 -7.01
N MET A 377 8.39 -14.10 -5.97
CA MET A 377 8.20 -12.65 -5.95
C MET A 377 9.43 -12.06 -5.26
N VAL A 378 10.06 -11.13 -5.95
CA VAL A 378 11.44 -10.76 -5.72
C VAL A 378 11.48 -9.50 -4.86
N ASP A 379 11.93 -9.63 -3.61
CA ASP A 379 12.56 -8.53 -2.87
C ASP A 379 13.54 -7.81 -3.78
N GLY A 380 13.32 -6.52 -4.04
CA GLY A 380 14.38 -5.52 -4.28
C GLY A 380 15.40 -5.79 -5.40
N VAL A 381 15.29 -6.87 -6.17
CA VAL A 381 16.16 -7.23 -7.27
C VAL A 381 15.32 -7.17 -8.53
N THR A 382 15.56 -6.11 -9.29
CA THR A 382 15.39 -6.01 -10.73
C THR A 382 15.42 -7.39 -11.39
N LEU A 383 14.27 -7.88 -11.89
CA LEU A 383 14.26 -9.01 -12.82
C LEU A 383 14.87 -8.50 -14.14
N THR A 384 16.19 -8.58 -14.27
CA THR A 384 16.81 -8.66 -15.58
C THR A 384 16.38 -9.98 -16.20
N MET A 385 15.41 -9.93 -17.10
CA MET A 385 14.75 -11.10 -17.71
C MET A 385 15.67 -11.99 -18.57
N GLY A 386 16.99 -11.80 -18.55
CA GLY A 386 17.95 -12.62 -19.31
C GLY A 386 17.99 -14.10 -18.95
N VAL A 387 17.54 -14.49 -17.76
CA VAL A 387 17.70 -15.88 -17.24
C VAL A 387 16.36 -16.54 -16.85
N ALA A 388 15.22 -15.85 -17.01
CA ALA A 388 13.97 -16.21 -16.31
C ALA A 388 12.84 -16.79 -17.18
N GLY A 389 12.98 -16.94 -18.50
CA GLY A 389 11.90 -17.46 -19.36
C GLY A 389 11.35 -18.81 -18.89
N SER A 390 12.23 -19.77 -18.57
CA SER A 390 11.83 -21.10 -18.10
C SER A 390 11.18 -21.10 -16.70
N LYS A 391 11.28 -20.02 -15.92
CA LYS A 391 10.73 -19.94 -14.56
C LYS A 391 9.27 -19.49 -14.57
N LEU A 392 8.89 -18.59 -15.48
CA LEU A 392 7.50 -18.13 -15.62
C LEU A 392 6.60 -19.24 -16.20
N GLU A 393 7.09 -19.99 -17.20
CA GLU A 393 6.38 -21.14 -17.75
C GLU A 393 6.20 -22.26 -16.71
N LYS A 394 7.22 -22.52 -15.88
CA LYS A 394 7.13 -23.48 -14.77
C LYS A 394 6.19 -23.02 -13.66
N ALA A 395 6.14 -21.72 -13.36
CA ALA A 395 5.32 -21.18 -12.29
C ALA A 395 3.83 -21.13 -12.68
N LEU A 396 3.52 -20.91 -13.96
CA LEU A 396 2.15 -20.89 -14.48
C LEU A 396 1.62 -22.28 -14.86
N GLY A 397 2.49 -23.23 -15.22
CA GLY A 397 2.10 -24.59 -15.60
C GLY A 397 0.96 -24.61 -16.63
N ASP A 398 -0.11 -25.35 -16.34
CA ASP A 398 -1.30 -25.49 -17.18
C ASP A 398 -2.19 -24.22 -17.22
N HIS A 399 -1.94 -23.26 -16.33
CA HIS A 399 -2.66 -21.97 -16.27
C HIS A 399 -2.02 -20.87 -17.11
N PHE A 400 -1.03 -21.19 -17.94
CA PHE A 400 -0.46 -20.23 -18.87
C PHE A 400 -1.51 -19.83 -19.93
N PRO A 401 -1.88 -18.53 -20.06
CA PRO A 401 -2.94 -18.12 -20.96
C PRO A 401 -2.69 -18.58 -22.40
N GLU A 402 -3.67 -19.27 -22.96
CA GLU A 402 -3.57 -19.81 -24.31
C GLU A 402 -3.47 -18.66 -25.33
N GLY A 403 -2.44 -18.70 -26.18
CA GLY A 403 -2.18 -17.67 -27.20
C GLY A 403 -1.32 -16.49 -26.77
N GLU A 404 -1.11 -16.23 -25.47
CA GLU A 404 -0.28 -15.10 -25.01
C GLU A 404 1.23 -15.41 -25.06
N ARG A 405 2.04 -14.35 -25.10
CA ARG A 405 3.51 -14.38 -25.14
C ARG A 405 4.08 -13.35 -24.18
N TYR A 406 5.04 -13.75 -23.34
CA TYR A 406 5.66 -12.87 -22.34
C TYR A 406 7.16 -12.74 -22.60
N PHE A 407 7.56 -11.67 -23.28
CA PHE A 407 8.96 -11.41 -23.64
C PHE A 407 9.45 -10.09 -23.06
N GLY A 408 10.53 -10.17 -22.28
CA GLY A 408 11.23 -8.97 -21.82
C GLY A 408 12.00 -8.31 -22.98
N LEU A 409 12.24 -7.01 -22.87
CA LEU A 409 13.07 -6.28 -23.84
C LEU A 409 14.50 -6.09 -23.32
N GLU A 410 15.49 -6.37 -24.17
CA GLU A 410 16.90 -6.12 -23.84
C GLU A 410 17.18 -4.62 -23.75
N ASN A 411 17.88 -4.19 -22.71
CA ASN A 411 18.29 -2.78 -22.55
C ASN A 411 19.53 -2.50 -23.42
N PHE A 412 19.38 -1.58 -24.36
CA PHE A 412 20.47 -0.98 -25.13
C PHE A 412 20.89 0.34 -24.48
N GLY A 413 21.80 0.29 -23.50
CA GLY A 413 22.18 1.46 -22.69
C GLY A 413 21.05 1.87 -21.72
N ASN A 414 20.77 3.17 -21.63
CA ASN A 414 19.76 3.73 -20.71
C ASN A 414 18.30 3.60 -21.22
N THR A 415 17.94 2.52 -21.91
CA THR A 415 16.61 2.35 -22.56
C THR A 415 15.54 1.72 -21.67
N CYS A 416 15.78 1.59 -20.36
CA CYS A 416 14.81 0.98 -19.46
C CYS A 416 13.46 1.75 -19.38
N TYR A 417 13.49 3.08 -19.49
CA TYR A 417 12.28 3.92 -19.51
C TYR A 417 11.40 3.61 -20.73
N CYS A 418 11.99 3.51 -21.93
CA CYS A 418 11.24 3.20 -23.14
C CYS A 418 10.80 1.74 -23.17
N ASN A 419 11.67 0.80 -22.79
CA ASN A 419 11.36 -0.62 -22.74
C ASN A 419 10.17 -0.93 -21.81
N SER A 420 10.02 -0.19 -20.71
CA SER A 420 8.88 -0.35 -19.80
C SER A 420 7.58 0.15 -20.43
N VAL A 421 7.60 1.30 -21.09
CA VAL A 421 6.43 1.84 -21.80
C VAL A 421 6.02 0.95 -22.98
N LEU A 422 6.99 0.42 -23.72
CA LEU A 422 6.73 -0.48 -24.86
C LEU A 422 6.07 -1.80 -24.42
N GLN A 423 6.49 -2.35 -23.27
CA GLN A 423 5.87 -3.54 -22.69
C GLN A 423 4.43 -3.25 -22.24
N ALA A 424 4.20 -2.15 -21.51
CA ALA A 424 2.85 -1.74 -21.11
C ALA A 424 1.92 -1.55 -22.33
N LEU A 425 2.41 -0.95 -23.42
CA LEU A 425 1.65 -0.79 -24.66
C LEU A 425 1.40 -2.11 -25.39
N TYR A 426 2.33 -3.07 -25.33
CA TYR A 426 2.14 -4.40 -25.92
C TYR A 426 1.00 -5.17 -25.24
N PHE A 427 0.87 -5.06 -23.91
CA PHE A 427 -0.21 -5.74 -23.18
C PHE A 427 -1.55 -5.01 -23.25
N CYS A 428 -1.58 -3.81 -23.80
CA CYS A 428 -2.82 -3.19 -24.23
C CYS A 428 -3.34 -3.87 -25.51
N VAL A 429 -4.25 -4.84 -25.35
CA VAL A 429 -4.80 -5.65 -26.45
C VAL A 429 -5.33 -4.78 -27.60
N THR A 430 -6.15 -3.77 -27.29
CA THR A 430 -6.71 -2.84 -28.29
C THR A 430 -5.63 -2.12 -29.09
N PHE A 431 -4.54 -1.69 -28.44
CA PHE A 431 -3.43 -1.02 -29.10
C PHE A 431 -2.61 -1.99 -29.96
N ARG A 432 -2.26 -3.15 -29.38
CA ARG A 432 -1.48 -4.20 -30.04
C ARG A 432 -2.17 -4.70 -31.30
N GLU A 433 -3.45 -5.02 -31.23
CA GLU A 433 -4.22 -5.56 -32.36
C GLU A 433 -4.33 -4.54 -33.49
N GLN A 434 -4.69 -3.29 -33.18
CA GLN A 434 -4.81 -2.24 -34.19
C GLN A 434 -3.47 -1.91 -34.86
N LEU A 435 -2.37 -1.91 -34.09
CA LEU A 435 -1.03 -1.71 -34.62
C LEU A 435 -0.64 -2.84 -35.59
N LEU A 436 -0.90 -4.10 -35.22
CA LEU A 436 -0.56 -5.27 -36.05
C LEU A 436 -1.46 -5.38 -37.28
N GLU A 437 -2.75 -5.07 -37.15
CA GLU A 437 -3.69 -5.02 -38.27
C GLU A 437 -3.24 -3.96 -39.29
N TYR A 438 -2.95 -2.74 -38.82
CA TYR A 438 -2.42 -1.66 -39.65
C TYR A 438 -1.13 -2.10 -40.37
N TYR A 439 -0.22 -2.73 -39.64
CA TYR A 439 1.05 -3.19 -40.21
C TYR A 439 0.88 -4.30 -41.27
N SER A 440 -0.06 -5.21 -41.06
CA SER A 440 -0.38 -6.26 -42.03
C SER A 440 -0.90 -5.67 -43.35
N ASN A 441 -1.77 -4.66 -43.28
CA ASN A 441 -2.33 -3.98 -44.44
C ASN A 441 -1.24 -3.29 -45.28
N ILE A 442 -0.31 -2.58 -44.63
CA ILE A 442 0.79 -1.90 -45.33
C ILE A 442 1.79 -2.90 -45.93
N LYS A 443 2.11 -3.98 -45.22
CA LYS A 443 2.98 -5.04 -45.76
C LYS A 443 2.40 -5.67 -47.03
N THR A 444 1.08 -5.85 -47.11
CA THR A 444 0.43 -6.39 -48.32
C THR A 444 0.43 -5.43 -49.51
N GLN A 445 0.53 -4.12 -49.26
CA GLN A 445 0.55 -3.09 -50.28
C GLN A 445 1.97 -2.75 -50.79
N GLY A 446 3.02 -3.28 -50.14
CA GLY A 446 4.41 -3.07 -50.56
C GLY A 446 4.98 -1.68 -50.25
N GLU A 447 4.26 -0.86 -49.48
CA GLU A 447 4.57 0.56 -49.22
C GLU A 447 5.11 0.85 -47.80
N ALA A 448 5.70 -0.13 -47.12
CA ALA A 448 6.19 0.07 -45.75
C ALA A 448 7.48 0.92 -45.72
N GLU A 449 7.35 2.24 -45.61
CA GLU A 449 8.47 3.10 -45.24
C GLU A 449 8.93 2.77 -43.81
N GLU A 450 10.25 2.55 -43.62
CA GLU A 450 10.81 2.23 -42.31
C GLU A 450 10.77 3.46 -41.38
N ASN A 451 9.72 3.53 -40.57
CA ASN A 451 9.46 4.57 -39.57
C ASN A 451 9.20 3.96 -38.17
N LEU A 452 9.10 4.79 -37.12
CA LEU A 452 8.91 4.30 -35.74
C LEU A 452 7.68 3.42 -35.56
N LEU A 453 6.58 3.71 -36.26
CA LEU A 453 5.34 2.92 -36.24
C LEU A 453 5.55 1.51 -36.81
N THR A 454 6.19 1.41 -37.98
CA THR A 454 6.51 0.11 -38.59
C THR A 454 7.54 -0.68 -37.80
N CYS A 455 8.55 -0.03 -37.20
CA CYS A 455 9.51 -0.68 -36.32
C CYS A 455 8.87 -1.19 -35.02
N LEU A 456 7.91 -0.45 -34.47
CA LEU A 456 7.14 -0.86 -33.30
C LEU A 456 6.26 -2.07 -33.63
N ALA A 457 5.57 -2.03 -34.77
CA ALA A 457 4.74 -3.13 -35.22
C ALA A 457 5.56 -4.39 -35.52
N GLU A 458 6.74 -4.24 -36.13
CA GLU A 458 7.68 -5.34 -36.36
C GLU A 458 8.17 -5.93 -35.03
N LEU A 459 8.48 -5.10 -34.02
CA LEU A 459 8.82 -5.58 -32.68
C LEU A 459 7.67 -6.41 -32.06
N PHE A 460 6.44 -5.92 -32.12
CA PHE A 460 5.28 -6.64 -31.58
C PHE A 460 4.98 -7.93 -32.36
N SER A 461 5.15 -7.90 -33.69
CA SER A 461 5.05 -9.07 -34.55
C SER A 461 6.14 -10.10 -34.21
N GLN A 462 7.36 -9.66 -33.93
CA GLN A 462 8.45 -10.53 -33.49
C GLN A 462 8.11 -11.23 -32.19
N ILE A 463 7.51 -10.53 -31.21
CA ILE A 463 7.02 -11.15 -29.96
C ILE A 463 5.95 -12.20 -30.26
N ASN A 464 4.94 -11.88 -31.07
CA ASN A 464 3.84 -12.82 -31.39
C ASN A 464 4.29 -14.05 -32.18
N SER A 465 5.32 -13.90 -33.02
CA SER A 465 5.87 -14.97 -33.86
C SER A 465 6.73 -15.99 -33.11
N GLN A 466 7.09 -15.73 -31.85
CA GLN A 466 7.97 -16.62 -31.10
C GLN A 466 7.31 -17.98 -30.84
N LYS A 467 8.08 -19.05 -31.11
CA LYS A 467 7.68 -20.43 -30.77
C LYS A 467 7.66 -20.68 -29.26
N LYS A 468 8.56 -20.01 -28.53
CA LYS A 468 8.60 -20.07 -27.06
C LYS A 468 7.51 -19.18 -26.48
N LYS A 469 6.93 -19.57 -25.34
CA LYS A 469 5.91 -18.76 -24.67
C LYS A 469 6.55 -17.58 -23.91
N THR A 470 7.82 -17.71 -23.55
CA THR A 470 8.58 -16.70 -22.81
C THR A 470 10.01 -16.51 -23.33
N GLY A 471 10.60 -15.35 -23.03
CA GLY A 471 12.00 -15.09 -23.34
C GLY A 471 12.39 -13.62 -23.26
N VAL A 472 13.45 -13.26 -23.98
CA VAL A 472 13.92 -11.88 -24.15
C VAL A 472 14.06 -11.59 -25.63
N ILE A 473 13.59 -10.42 -26.06
CA ILE A 473 13.76 -9.90 -27.41
C ILE A 473 14.58 -8.62 -27.36
N ALA A 474 15.50 -8.50 -28.30
CA ALA A 474 16.32 -7.32 -28.47
C ALA A 474 15.62 -6.33 -29.41
N PRO A 475 15.13 -5.15 -28.95
CA PRO A 475 14.43 -4.18 -29.81
C PRO A 475 15.38 -3.38 -30.72
N LYS A 476 16.27 -4.06 -31.46
CA LYS A 476 17.37 -3.44 -32.22
C LYS A 476 16.88 -2.42 -33.26
N LEU A 477 15.94 -2.80 -34.12
CA LEU A 477 15.41 -1.92 -35.17
C LEU A 477 14.68 -0.71 -34.57
N PHE A 478 13.82 -0.93 -33.58
CA PHE A 478 13.10 0.14 -32.90
C PHE A 478 14.05 1.13 -32.24
N VAL A 479 15.05 0.66 -31.48
CA VAL A 479 16.04 1.54 -30.84
C VAL A 479 16.90 2.28 -31.87
N GLN A 480 17.28 1.63 -32.97
CA GLN A 480 18.02 2.29 -34.05
C GLN A 480 17.20 3.40 -34.72
N ARG A 481 15.90 3.17 -34.96
CA ARG A 481 15.01 4.17 -35.55
C ARG A 481 14.70 5.31 -34.58
N LEU A 482 14.43 5.00 -33.32
CA LEU A 482 14.25 5.98 -32.25
C LEU A 482 15.44 6.95 -32.15
N ARG A 483 16.67 6.44 -32.30
CA ARG A 483 17.90 7.25 -32.32
C ARG A 483 18.03 8.17 -33.55
N LYS A 484 17.39 7.84 -34.68
CA LYS A 484 17.45 8.62 -35.92
C LYS A 484 16.41 9.74 -35.96
N GLU A 485 15.20 9.51 -35.44
CA GLU A 485 14.07 10.44 -35.54
C GLU A 485 14.06 11.53 -34.46
N ASN A 486 14.89 11.39 -33.42
CA ASN A 486 14.92 12.35 -32.32
C ASN A 486 16.26 13.10 -32.29
N ASP A 487 16.30 14.35 -32.77
CA ASP A 487 17.51 15.18 -32.80
C ASP A 487 18.09 15.45 -31.39
N VAL A 488 17.27 15.37 -30.33
CA VAL A 488 17.73 15.43 -28.92
C VAL A 488 18.56 14.19 -28.55
N PHE A 489 18.30 13.03 -29.17
CA PHE A 489 19.11 11.83 -29.00
C PHE A 489 20.40 11.83 -29.83
N ARG A 490 20.49 12.71 -30.84
CA ARG A 490 21.66 12.84 -31.73
C ARG A 490 22.86 13.49 -31.03
N GLY A 491 22.62 14.43 -30.10
CA GLY A 491 23.67 15.14 -29.35
C GLY A 491 24.43 14.29 -28.34
N TYR A 492 23.80 13.27 -27.74
CA TYR A 492 24.34 12.53 -26.60
C TYR A 492 25.36 11.43 -26.92
N MET A 493 25.50 11.03 -28.20
CA MET A 493 26.47 10.00 -28.59
C MET A 493 27.75 10.54 -29.24
N HIS A 494 27.82 11.85 -29.55
CA HIS A 494 29.06 12.44 -30.06
C HIS A 494 30.13 12.63 -28.95
N GLN A 495 29.75 12.48 -27.67
CA GLN A 495 30.65 12.64 -26.51
C GLN A 495 31.19 11.33 -25.93
N VAL A 496 30.81 10.15 -26.44
CA VAL A 496 31.25 8.85 -25.84
C VAL A 496 32.46 8.23 -26.57
N PHE A 497 33.01 8.89 -27.59
CA PHE A 497 34.23 8.42 -28.28
C PHE A 497 35.51 9.22 -27.96
N LEU A 498 35.44 10.24 -27.11
CA LEU A 498 36.63 10.99 -26.65
C LEU A 498 36.89 10.74 -25.15
N VAL A 499 37.66 9.70 -24.95
CA VAL A 499 38.48 9.34 -23.79
C VAL A 499 39.27 10.57 -23.26
N ILE A 500 39.26 10.75 -21.93
CA ILE A 500 40.38 11.28 -21.11
C ILE A 500 41.01 12.59 -21.61
N THR A 501 40.47 13.76 -21.23
CA THR A 501 41.25 14.92 -20.75
C THR A 501 40.35 16.05 -20.25
N ALA A 502 40.81 16.70 -19.18
CA ALA A 502 40.39 18.00 -18.65
C ALA A 502 39.08 18.08 -17.83
N CYS A 503 39.27 18.39 -16.54
CA CYS A 503 38.33 19.14 -15.72
C CYS A 503 37.99 20.47 -16.40
N TYR A 504 36.71 20.83 -16.50
CA TYR A 504 36.11 22.09 -15.98
C TYR A 504 34.66 22.20 -16.46
N GLU A 505 33.80 22.62 -15.52
CA GLU A 505 32.49 23.27 -15.69
C GLU A 505 31.35 22.52 -16.42
N GLY A 506 30.43 22.04 -15.58
CA GLY A 506 28.98 21.93 -15.76
C GLY A 506 28.43 21.73 -17.17
N ASP A 507 28.01 20.50 -17.47
CA ASP A 507 26.89 20.28 -18.39
C ASP A 507 26.08 19.03 -18.06
N VAL A 508 24.76 19.19 -18.25
CA VAL A 508 23.66 18.35 -17.82
C VAL A 508 23.68 17.00 -18.54
N VAL A 509 23.76 15.89 -17.80
CA VAL A 509 23.42 14.56 -18.34
C VAL A 509 21.90 14.38 -18.19
N ALA A 510 21.16 14.58 -19.27
CA ALA A 510 19.71 14.36 -19.31
C ALA A 510 19.41 12.86 -19.42
N TYR A 511 18.84 12.29 -18.37
CA TYR A 511 18.26 10.95 -18.36
C TYR A 511 16.75 11.08 -18.55
N HIS A 512 16.16 10.28 -19.44
CA HIS A 512 14.78 10.47 -19.92
C HIS A 512 13.72 9.89 -18.97
N ASP A 513 12.59 10.60 -18.86
CA ASP A 513 11.40 10.18 -18.12
C ASP A 513 10.48 9.30 -18.98
N ALA A 514 9.86 8.27 -18.39
CA ALA A 514 8.96 7.36 -19.09
C ALA A 514 7.67 8.06 -19.58
N HIS A 515 7.18 9.05 -18.84
CA HIS A 515 6.03 9.88 -19.23
C HIS A 515 6.35 10.71 -20.48
N GLU A 516 7.52 11.35 -20.52
CA GLU A 516 7.98 12.11 -21.69
C GLU A 516 8.12 11.21 -22.91
N PHE A 517 8.68 10.00 -22.74
CA PHE A 517 8.80 9.04 -23.84
C PHE A 517 7.44 8.55 -24.36
N LEU A 518 6.48 8.25 -23.48
CA LEU A 518 5.13 7.87 -23.89
C LEU A 518 4.46 8.98 -24.71
N ASN A 519 4.56 10.22 -24.25
CA ASN A 519 4.01 11.37 -24.95
C ASN A 519 4.70 11.60 -26.30
N PHE A 520 6.03 11.52 -26.36
CA PHE A 520 6.77 11.55 -27.61
C PHE A 520 6.28 10.45 -28.57
N LEU A 521 6.21 9.21 -28.10
CA LEU A 521 5.82 8.07 -28.92
C LEU A 521 4.42 8.25 -29.48
N LEU A 522 3.41 8.50 -28.63
CA LEU A 522 2.01 8.65 -29.08
C LEU A 522 1.85 9.79 -30.09
N ASN A 523 2.49 10.95 -29.86
CA ASN A 523 2.44 12.07 -30.80
C ASN A 523 3.13 11.72 -32.13
N GLN A 524 4.29 11.05 -32.11
CA GLN A 524 4.93 10.58 -33.34
C GLN A 524 4.07 9.57 -34.11
N LEU A 525 3.38 8.66 -33.41
CA LEU A 525 2.47 7.72 -34.07
C LEU A 525 1.30 8.46 -34.72
N VAL A 526 0.74 9.48 -34.05
CA VAL A 526 -0.30 10.35 -34.63
C VAL A 526 0.23 11.04 -35.89
N ASP A 527 1.38 11.70 -35.83
CA ASP A 527 1.97 12.42 -36.95
C ASP A 527 2.19 11.51 -38.17
N ILE A 528 2.69 10.29 -37.94
CA ILE A 528 2.90 9.29 -39.00
C ILE A 528 1.54 8.89 -39.60
N LEU A 529 0.56 8.56 -38.77
CA LEU A 529 -0.76 8.12 -39.24
C LEU A 529 -1.52 9.22 -40.00
N GLU A 530 -1.41 10.47 -39.57
CA GLU A 530 -2.03 11.61 -40.25
C GLU A 530 -1.40 11.87 -41.62
N LYS A 531 -0.06 11.80 -41.72
CA LYS A 531 0.66 11.93 -43.00
C LYS A 531 0.28 10.85 -44.00
N GLU A 532 0.07 9.63 -43.54
CA GLU A 532 -0.39 8.51 -44.36
C GLU A 532 -1.86 8.69 -44.82
N CYS A 533 -2.74 9.20 -43.95
CA CYS A 533 -4.13 9.52 -44.31
C CYS A 533 -4.26 10.66 -45.33
N LEU A 534 -3.23 11.51 -45.45
CA LEU A 534 -3.17 12.62 -46.41
C LEU A 534 -2.61 12.22 -47.78
N LYS A 535 -2.12 10.98 -47.97
CA LYS A 535 -1.67 10.51 -49.29
C LYS A 535 -2.89 10.36 -50.22
N PRO A 536 -2.93 11.04 -51.38
CA PRO A 536 -4.03 10.89 -52.33
C PRO A 536 -4.03 9.46 -52.87
N THR A 537 -5.13 8.74 -52.68
CA THR A 537 -5.38 7.44 -53.32
C THR A 537 -5.31 7.63 -54.82
N THR A 538 -4.26 7.09 -55.43
CA THR A 538 -4.09 7.08 -56.88
C THR A 538 -4.94 5.97 -57.47
N GLU A 539 -6.24 6.20 -57.64
CA GLU A 539 -7.03 5.43 -58.59
C GLU A 539 -8.26 6.19 -59.11
N ASN A 540 -8.35 6.21 -60.44
CA ASN A 540 -9.45 6.67 -61.31
C ASN A 540 -9.51 8.15 -61.72
N VAL A 541 -8.62 8.48 -62.67
CA VAL A 541 -8.91 9.44 -63.73
C VAL A 541 -10.09 8.93 -64.57
N SER A 542 -11.22 9.64 -64.55
CA SER A 542 -12.10 9.74 -65.72
C SER A 542 -12.67 11.15 -65.83
N ASN A 543 -12.57 11.68 -67.04
CA ASN A 543 -12.74 13.08 -67.42
C ASN A 543 -14.20 13.57 -67.35
N GLY A 544 -14.38 14.81 -66.88
CA GLY A 544 -15.56 15.66 -67.12
C GLY A 544 -15.30 17.10 -66.65
N PRO A 545 -15.56 18.15 -67.45
CA PRO A 545 -15.04 19.48 -67.15
C PRO A 545 -16.00 20.38 -66.36
N SER A 546 -15.35 21.24 -65.56
CA SER A 546 -15.66 22.65 -65.27
C SER A 546 -16.54 23.05 -64.07
N ASN A 547 -15.92 23.97 -63.32
CA ASN A 547 -16.45 25.10 -62.55
C ASN A 547 -17.00 24.89 -61.13
N GLY A 548 -16.16 25.31 -60.16
CA GLY A 548 -16.60 25.75 -58.85
C GLY A 548 -15.43 26.15 -57.97
N HIS A 549 -15.22 27.46 -57.78
CA HIS A 549 -14.40 27.99 -56.68
C HIS A 549 -14.91 27.41 -55.36
N VAL A 550 -14.06 26.67 -54.62
CA VAL A 550 -14.37 26.26 -53.25
C VAL A 550 -13.34 26.86 -52.31
N ASN A 551 -13.84 27.73 -51.43
CA ASN A 551 -13.12 28.30 -50.29
C ASN A 551 -12.47 27.19 -49.46
N GLY A 552 -11.20 27.40 -49.11
CA GLY A 552 -10.43 26.49 -48.27
C GLY A 552 -11.02 26.36 -46.87
N VAL A 553 -11.92 25.41 -46.69
CA VAL A 553 -12.19 24.80 -45.38
C VAL A 553 -10.95 23.99 -45.06
N LYS A 554 -10.19 24.38 -44.03
CA LYS A 554 -9.22 23.48 -43.41
C LYS A 554 -10.00 22.26 -42.93
N GLN A 555 -9.94 21.16 -43.68
CA GLN A 555 -10.46 19.88 -43.19
C GLN A 555 -9.69 19.57 -41.90
N GLU A 556 -10.41 19.43 -40.78
CA GLU A 556 -9.83 18.85 -39.57
C GLU A 556 -9.31 17.45 -39.92
N PRO A 557 -8.06 17.11 -39.54
CA PRO A 557 -7.51 15.79 -39.82
C PRO A 557 -8.43 14.73 -39.21
N ALA A 558 -8.72 13.67 -39.98
CA ALA A 558 -9.55 12.58 -39.50
C ALA A 558 -8.90 11.94 -38.27
N ALA A 559 -9.66 11.77 -37.19
CA ALA A 559 -9.15 11.21 -35.94
C ALA A 559 -8.54 9.81 -36.16
N THR A 560 -7.22 9.71 -36.00
CA THR A 560 -6.46 8.44 -36.05
C THR A 560 -6.96 7.44 -34.99
N TRP A 561 -6.59 6.16 -35.13
CA TRP A 561 -6.93 5.16 -34.12
C TRP A 561 -6.24 5.43 -32.77
N VAL A 562 -5.10 6.12 -32.75
CA VAL A 562 -4.46 6.60 -31.52
C VAL A 562 -5.37 7.61 -30.82
N HIS A 563 -5.91 8.59 -31.55
CA HIS A 563 -6.90 9.54 -30.99
C HIS A 563 -8.16 8.82 -30.50
N LYS A 564 -8.69 7.86 -31.27
CA LYS A 564 -9.89 7.11 -30.86
C LYS A 564 -9.69 6.33 -29.55
N ASN A 565 -8.46 5.92 -29.24
CA ASN A 565 -8.17 5.15 -28.05
C ASN A 565 -7.74 6.00 -26.85
N PHE A 566 -6.77 6.90 -27.01
CA PHE A 566 -6.14 7.62 -25.89
C PHE A 566 -6.69 9.02 -25.67
N GLN A 567 -7.41 9.60 -26.65
CA GLN A 567 -7.84 10.99 -26.53
C GLN A 567 -9.10 11.13 -25.67
N GLY A 568 -8.98 11.88 -24.57
CA GLY A 568 -10.09 12.43 -23.82
C GLY A 568 -10.27 13.93 -24.06
N ILE A 569 -11.30 14.51 -23.46
CA ILE A 569 -11.57 15.96 -23.48
C ILE A 569 -11.72 16.45 -22.05
N LEU A 570 -10.96 17.49 -21.70
CA LEU A 570 -11.12 18.29 -20.49
C LEU A 570 -11.89 19.56 -20.82
N THR A 571 -12.70 20.04 -19.88
CA THR A 571 -13.28 21.38 -19.91
C THR A 571 -12.66 22.20 -18.78
N ASN A 572 -12.00 23.29 -19.13
CA ASN A 572 -11.51 24.30 -18.20
C ASN A 572 -12.58 25.40 -18.06
N GLU A 573 -13.23 25.46 -16.91
CA GLU A 573 -14.27 26.43 -16.60
C GLU A 573 -13.71 27.51 -15.67
N THR A 574 -13.83 28.78 -16.07
CA THR A 574 -13.49 29.94 -15.25
C THR A 574 -14.73 30.80 -15.02
N ARG A 575 -15.09 31.02 -13.76
CA ARG A 575 -16.20 31.89 -13.32
C ARG A 575 -15.64 33.17 -12.73
N CYS A 576 -15.92 34.32 -13.35
CA CYS A 576 -15.59 35.62 -12.79
C CYS A 576 -16.43 35.88 -11.53
N LEU A 577 -15.81 36.24 -10.40
CA LEU A 577 -16.53 36.48 -9.14
C LEU A 577 -17.23 37.85 -9.09
N ARG A 578 -16.88 38.76 -10.01
CA ARG A 578 -17.50 40.11 -10.09
C ARG A 578 -18.77 40.15 -10.94
N CYS A 579 -18.75 39.55 -12.13
CA CYS A 579 -19.85 39.62 -13.09
C CYS A 579 -20.51 38.26 -13.36
N GLU A 580 -20.08 37.23 -12.63
CA GLU A 580 -20.59 35.85 -12.67
C GLU A 580 -20.51 35.15 -14.03
N THR A 581 -19.83 35.77 -15.00
CA THR A 581 -19.69 35.20 -16.34
C THR A 581 -18.79 33.98 -16.28
N VAL A 582 -19.27 32.88 -16.85
CA VAL A 582 -18.56 31.61 -16.94
C VAL A 582 -18.02 31.47 -18.37
N THR A 583 -16.71 31.33 -18.50
CA THR A 583 -16.05 30.94 -19.74
C THR A 583 -15.61 29.49 -19.64
N ALA A 584 -15.93 28.67 -20.63
CA ALA A 584 -15.50 27.29 -20.71
C ALA A 584 -14.66 27.09 -21.98
N ARG A 585 -13.52 26.41 -21.86
CA ARG A 585 -12.67 26.02 -22.99
C ARG A 585 -12.40 24.53 -22.91
N ASP A 586 -12.56 23.84 -24.04
CA ASP A 586 -12.29 22.42 -24.14
C ASP A 586 -10.86 22.19 -24.64
N GLU A 587 -10.16 21.25 -24.03
CA GLU A 587 -8.80 20.86 -24.39
C GLU A 587 -8.72 19.33 -24.46
N THR A 588 -8.01 18.80 -25.46
CA THR A 588 -7.80 17.35 -25.62
C THR A 588 -6.59 16.89 -24.82
N PHE A 589 -6.62 15.65 -24.31
CA PHE A 589 -5.48 15.04 -23.64
C PHE A 589 -5.28 13.60 -24.07
N LEU A 590 -4.04 13.11 -24.05
CA LEU A 590 -3.68 11.69 -24.24
C LEU A 590 -3.32 11.01 -22.91
N ASP A 591 -2.93 11.79 -21.89
CA ASP A 591 -2.69 11.35 -20.52
C ASP A 591 -3.26 12.35 -19.50
N LEU A 592 -3.60 11.87 -18.31
CA LEU A 592 -3.92 12.71 -17.16
C LEU A 592 -2.75 12.73 -16.19
N SER A 593 -2.08 13.88 -16.12
CA SER A 593 -1.02 14.13 -15.15
C SER A 593 -1.57 14.67 -13.84
N LEU A 594 -1.58 13.85 -12.80
CA LEU A 594 -2.17 14.16 -11.50
C LEU A 594 -1.10 14.61 -10.49
N ASP A 595 -1.42 15.67 -9.76
CA ASP A 595 -0.68 16.07 -8.57
C ASP A 595 -0.92 15.05 -7.45
N ILE A 596 0.15 14.74 -6.73
CA ILE A 596 0.13 13.73 -5.67
C ILE A 596 0.43 14.34 -4.31
N GLU A 597 -0.37 13.92 -3.34
CA GLU A 597 -0.21 14.27 -1.94
C GLU A 597 0.16 13.02 -1.14
N GLN A 598 0.72 13.25 0.05
CA GLN A 598 1.12 12.15 0.91
C GLN A 598 -0.11 11.33 1.35
N ASN A 599 -0.06 10.01 1.15
CA ASN A 599 -1.15 9.08 1.50
C ASN A 599 -2.45 9.28 0.70
N SER A 600 -2.36 9.83 -0.51
CA SER A 600 -3.51 10.00 -1.42
C SER A 600 -3.89 8.68 -2.13
N SER A 601 -5.03 8.69 -2.83
CA SER A 601 -5.43 7.65 -3.78
C SER A 601 -5.68 8.27 -5.15
N ILE A 602 -5.64 7.48 -6.24
CA ILE A 602 -5.99 7.97 -7.59
C ILE A 602 -7.37 8.62 -7.60
N THR A 603 -8.34 8.01 -6.92
CA THR A 603 -9.68 8.59 -6.78
C THR A 603 -9.64 9.96 -6.10
N SER A 604 -8.82 10.12 -5.05
CA SER A 604 -8.62 11.43 -4.40
C SER A 604 -7.90 12.43 -5.30
N CYS A 605 -6.85 11.99 -6.01
CA CYS A 605 -6.09 12.84 -6.93
C CYS A 605 -6.99 13.35 -8.07
N LEU A 606 -7.88 12.51 -8.62
CA LEU A 606 -8.85 12.92 -9.64
C LEU A 606 -9.91 13.91 -9.11
N LYS A 607 -10.33 13.74 -7.84
CA LYS A 607 -11.20 14.72 -7.17
C LYS A 607 -10.50 16.06 -6.98
N ASN A 608 -9.25 16.04 -6.52
CA ASN A 608 -8.45 17.26 -6.36
C ASN A 608 -8.19 17.94 -7.71
N PHE A 609 -7.88 17.16 -8.75
CA PHE A 609 -7.74 17.64 -10.12
C PHE A 609 -9.01 18.35 -10.62
N SER A 610 -10.20 17.89 -10.19
CA SER A 610 -11.48 18.49 -10.57
C SER A 610 -12.01 19.52 -9.57
N SER A 611 -11.22 19.85 -8.54
CA SER A 611 -11.62 20.80 -7.51
C SER A 611 -11.58 22.24 -8.04
N THR A 612 -12.31 23.13 -7.38
CA THR A 612 -12.36 24.55 -7.76
C THR A 612 -11.24 25.31 -7.05
N GLU A 613 -10.31 25.87 -7.81
CA GLU A 613 -9.29 26.80 -7.33
C GLU A 613 -9.79 28.25 -7.44
N THR A 614 -9.33 29.12 -6.54
CA THR A 614 -9.68 30.56 -6.57
C THR A 614 -8.45 31.35 -6.98
N LEU A 615 -8.55 31.99 -8.14
CA LEU A 615 -7.56 32.92 -8.69
C LEU A 615 -7.70 34.28 -7.97
N ASN A 616 -6.70 34.63 -7.16
CA ASN A 616 -6.68 35.84 -6.35
C ASN A 616 -5.31 36.54 -6.41
N ALA A 617 -5.22 37.74 -5.84
CA ALA A 617 -3.98 38.53 -5.74
C ALA A 617 -3.21 38.69 -7.08
N GLU A 618 -2.09 37.98 -7.23
CA GLU A 618 -1.17 38.04 -8.39
C GLU A 618 -1.68 37.21 -9.58
N ASP A 619 -2.55 36.23 -9.35
CA ASP A 619 -3.07 35.30 -10.37
C ASP A 619 -4.45 35.72 -10.92
N LYS A 620 -4.83 37.00 -10.80
CA LYS A 620 -6.16 37.48 -11.26
C LYS A 620 -6.37 37.21 -12.74
N PHE A 621 -7.58 36.77 -13.10
CA PHE A 621 -7.98 36.49 -14.47
C PHE A 621 -8.51 37.75 -15.15
N PHE A 622 -8.08 38.01 -16.39
CA PHE A 622 -8.66 39.08 -17.19
C PHE A 622 -10.04 38.69 -17.69
N CYS A 623 -11.09 39.35 -17.18
CA CYS A 623 -12.45 39.09 -17.61
C CYS A 623 -12.84 40.01 -18.76
N ASP A 624 -13.11 39.44 -19.94
CA ASP A 624 -13.49 40.19 -21.14
C ASP A 624 -14.73 41.07 -20.93
N LYS A 625 -15.71 40.59 -20.15
CA LYS A 625 -16.94 41.34 -19.83
C LYS A 625 -16.70 42.50 -18.85
N CYS A 626 -15.74 42.37 -17.94
CA CYS A 626 -15.37 43.43 -16.99
C CYS A 626 -14.25 44.34 -17.55
N CYS A 627 -13.65 43.97 -18.67
CA CYS A 627 -12.47 44.60 -19.28
C CYS A 627 -11.35 44.90 -18.27
N SER A 628 -11.14 44.04 -17.28
CA SER A 628 -10.18 44.23 -16.19
C SER A 628 -9.82 42.91 -15.51
N LEU A 629 -8.71 42.90 -14.75
CA LEU A 629 -8.30 41.77 -13.91
C LEU A 629 -9.28 41.60 -12.74
N GLN A 630 -9.83 40.40 -12.60
CA GLN A 630 -10.83 40.05 -11.60
C GLN A 630 -10.43 38.76 -10.89
N GLU A 631 -10.92 38.63 -9.65
CA GLU A 631 -10.89 37.34 -8.95
C GLU A 631 -11.85 36.38 -9.64
N ALA A 632 -11.44 35.12 -9.76
CA ALA A 632 -12.19 34.12 -10.49
C ALA A 632 -12.06 32.75 -9.82
N GLN A 633 -13.07 31.91 -10.00
CA GLN A 633 -13.01 30.49 -9.65
C GLN A 633 -12.74 29.69 -10.92
N LYS A 634 -11.70 28.87 -10.90
CA LYS A 634 -11.31 28.01 -12.02
C LYS A 634 -11.42 26.55 -11.62
N ARG A 635 -11.86 25.69 -12.54
CA ARG A 635 -11.89 24.24 -12.32
C ARG A 635 -11.73 23.49 -13.63
N MET A 636 -11.12 22.31 -13.55
CA MET A 636 -11.02 21.39 -14.67
C MET A 636 -12.03 20.27 -14.50
N LYS A 637 -12.63 19.80 -15.60
CA LYS A 637 -13.54 18.66 -15.59
C LYS A 637 -13.22 17.72 -16.73
N ILE A 638 -13.44 16.44 -16.53
CA ILE A 638 -13.35 15.46 -17.61
C ILE A 638 -14.68 15.46 -18.34
N LYS A 639 -14.67 16.02 -19.56
CA LYS A 639 -15.85 16.11 -20.42
C LYS A 639 -16.13 14.79 -21.11
N LYS A 640 -15.08 14.18 -21.68
CA LYS A 640 -15.12 12.89 -22.38
C LYS A 640 -13.94 12.06 -21.92
N SER A 641 -14.18 10.81 -21.53
CA SER A 641 -13.11 9.90 -21.16
C SER A 641 -12.59 9.10 -22.37
N PRO A 642 -11.29 8.77 -22.43
CA PRO A 642 -10.70 7.98 -23.52
C PRO A 642 -11.02 6.49 -23.36
N ARG A 643 -10.87 5.67 -24.40
CA ARG A 643 -11.01 4.20 -24.25
C ARG A 643 -9.89 3.60 -23.41
N ILE A 644 -8.69 4.13 -23.57
CA ILE A 644 -7.49 3.79 -22.80
C ILE A 644 -7.12 5.02 -21.98
N LEU A 645 -7.23 4.92 -20.67
CA LEU A 645 -6.89 6.01 -19.76
C LEU A 645 -5.46 5.83 -19.25
N VAL A 646 -4.58 6.77 -19.61
CA VAL A 646 -3.22 6.87 -19.06
C VAL A 646 -3.24 7.87 -17.90
N ILE A 647 -2.79 7.44 -16.73
CA ILE A 647 -2.65 8.31 -15.55
C ILE A 647 -1.17 8.42 -15.20
N HIS A 648 -0.63 9.62 -15.36
CA HIS A 648 0.70 9.96 -14.89
C HIS A 648 0.62 10.56 -13.47
N LEU A 649 1.46 10.07 -12.57
CA LEU A 649 1.61 10.64 -11.23
C LEU A 649 2.83 11.55 -11.22
N LYS A 650 2.63 12.85 -10.97
CA LYS A 650 3.69 13.88 -10.91
C LYS A 650 4.62 13.65 -9.72
N ARG A 651 5.44 12.61 -9.81
CA ARG A 651 6.35 12.17 -8.74
C ARG A 651 7.63 12.98 -8.70
N PHE A 652 7.97 13.73 -9.74
CA PHE A 652 9.15 14.59 -9.73
C PHE A 652 8.69 16.04 -9.62
N LYS A 653 8.95 16.66 -8.47
CA LYS A 653 8.60 18.06 -8.20
C LYS A 653 9.87 18.88 -8.05
N TYR A 654 9.93 20.01 -8.75
CA TYR A 654 11.01 20.99 -8.57
C TYR A 654 10.84 21.65 -7.20
N MET A 655 11.89 21.59 -6.38
CA MET A 655 11.93 22.21 -5.05
C MET A 655 12.77 23.47 -5.14
N GLU A 656 12.12 24.62 -5.21
CA GLU A 656 12.76 25.94 -5.35
C GLU A 656 13.81 26.17 -4.25
N GLN A 657 13.46 25.82 -3.00
CA GLN A 657 14.35 25.89 -1.83
C GLN A 657 15.65 25.08 -1.98
N LEU A 658 15.64 24.03 -2.79
CA LEU A 658 16.78 23.12 -2.99
C LEU A 658 17.42 23.29 -4.37
N ASN A 659 16.88 24.19 -5.21
CA ASN A 659 17.22 24.37 -6.62
C ASN A 659 17.40 23.03 -7.38
N ARG A 660 16.52 22.04 -7.11
CA ARG A 660 16.59 20.71 -7.73
C ARG A 660 15.26 19.99 -7.74
N HIS A 661 15.10 19.07 -8.70
CA HIS A 661 13.98 18.12 -8.69
C HIS A 661 14.13 17.08 -7.57
N LYS A 662 13.05 16.83 -6.85
CA LYS A 662 12.95 15.78 -5.83
C LYS A 662 11.87 14.78 -6.24
N LYS A 663 12.20 13.50 -6.12
CA LYS A 663 11.20 12.43 -6.24
C LYS A 663 10.35 12.38 -4.97
N LEU A 664 9.04 12.46 -5.15
CA LEU A 664 8.01 12.27 -4.15
C LEU A 664 7.78 10.77 -3.98
N SER A 665 8.39 10.18 -2.95
CA SER A 665 8.16 8.79 -2.52
C SER A 665 6.83 8.61 -1.77
N TYR A 666 5.82 9.43 -2.08
CA TYR A 666 4.51 9.35 -1.47
C TYR A 666 3.81 8.06 -1.91
N ARG A 667 3.22 7.37 -0.93
CA ARG A 667 2.31 6.26 -1.19
C ARG A 667 1.04 6.82 -1.84
N VAL A 668 0.69 6.29 -3.00
CA VAL A 668 -0.55 6.61 -3.73
C VAL A 668 -1.26 5.30 -4.00
N VAL A 669 -2.48 5.14 -3.48
CA VAL A 669 -3.29 3.93 -3.68
C VAL A 669 -4.04 4.01 -5.00
N PHE A 670 -3.95 3.00 -5.87
CA PHE A 670 -4.67 2.93 -7.13
C PHE A 670 -5.58 1.69 -7.15
N PRO A 671 -6.88 1.82 -7.48
CA PRO A 671 -7.78 0.68 -7.55
C PRO A 671 -7.58 -0.10 -8.86
N LEU A 672 -7.85 -1.41 -8.85
CA LEU A 672 -7.93 -2.20 -10.09
C LEU A 672 -9.08 -1.77 -10.99
N GLU A 673 -10.18 -1.36 -10.38
CA GLU A 673 -11.33 -0.81 -11.09
C GLU A 673 -11.48 0.65 -10.71
N LEU A 674 -11.29 1.52 -11.70
CA LEU A 674 -11.46 2.96 -11.55
C LEU A 674 -12.78 3.38 -12.20
N LYS A 675 -13.68 3.92 -11.39
CA LYS A 675 -14.88 4.60 -11.87
C LYS A 675 -14.56 6.06 -12.14
N LEU A 676 -14.83 6.52 -13.35
CA LEU A 676 -14.61 7.88 -13.80
C LEU A 676 -15.94 8.49 -14.26
N SER A 677 -16.43 9.46 -13.52
CA SER A 677 -17.61 10.24 -13.89
C SER A 677 -17.23 11.32 -14.90
N THR A 678 -17.94 11.41 -16.01
CA THR A 678 -17.75 12.45 -17.04
C THR A 678 -19.03 13.29 -17.19
N THR A 679 -18.94 14.44 -17.87
CA THR A 679 -20.11 15.30 -18.09
C THR A 679 -20.93 14.94 -19.33
N LEU A 680 -20.38 14.16 -20.27
CA LEU A 680 -21.08 13.76 -21.51
C LEU A 680 -21.63 12.33 -21.47
N ASP A 681 -21.05 11.43 -20.68
CA ASP A 681 -21.51 10.04 -20.65
C ASP A 681 -22.67 9.89 -19.65
N ALA A 682 -23.76 9.23 -20.05
CA ALA A 682 -24.95 9.04 -19.22
C ALA A 682 -24.75 8.04 -18.04
N GLY A 683 -23.50 7.81 -17.62
CA GLY A 683 -23.08 6.90 -16.56
C GLY A 683 -21.57 6.94 -16.31
N ASP A 684 -21.11 6.37 -15.19
CA ASP A 684 -19.68 6.29 -14.87
C ASP A 684 -18.96 5.31 -15.82
N SER A 685 -17.87 5.76 -16.45
CA SER A 685 -16.95 4.88 -17.19
C SER A 685 -16.13 4.05 -16.21
N VAL A 686 -16.13 2.73 -16.36
CA VAL A 686 -15.35 1.80 -15.51
C VAL A 686 -14.10 1.35 -16.27
N TYR A 687 -12.93 1.61 -15.70
CA TYR A 687 -11.64 1.21 -16.24
C TYR A 687 -11.05 0.08 -15.41
N SER A 688 -10.57 -0.97 -16.07
CA SER A 688 -9.72 -1.98 -15.44
C SER A 688 -8.25 -1.63 -15.65
N LEU A 689 -7.48 -1.59 -14.57
CA LEU A 689 -6.03 -1.42 -14.63
C LEU A 689 -5.41 -2.64 -15.32
N PHE A 690 -4.60 -2.42 -16.36
CA PHE A 690 -3.92 -3.49 -17.08
C PHE A 690 -2.37 -3.44 -16.99
N ALA A 691 -1.75 -2.27 -16.78
CA ALA A 691 -0.28 -2.13 -16.68
C ALA A 691 0.13 -0.97 -15.76
N VAL A 692 1.34 -1.06 -15.17
CA VAL A 692 1.92 -0.02 -14.30
C VAL A 692 3.42 0.14 -14.56
N VAL A 693 3.82 1.32 -15.04
CA VAL A 693 5.24 1.68 -15.17
C VAL A 693 5.77 2.26 -13.86
N VAL A 694 6.80 1.61 -13.30
CA VAL A 694 7.39 1.93 -12.00
C VAL A 694 8.81 2.45 -12.16
N HIS A 695 9.08 3.61 -11.57
CA HIS A 695 10.44 4.13 -11.42
C HIS A 695 11.04 3.74 -10.06
N VAL A 696 12.22 3.10 -10.07
CA VAL A 696 13.03 2.75 -8.89
C VAL A 696 14.29 3.61 -8.91
N GLY A 697 14.45 4.51 -7.93
CA GLY A 697 15.54 5.49 -7.95
C GLY A 697 15.27 6.68 -7.04
N THR A 698 16.32 7.43 -6.71
CA THR A 698 16.30 8.53 -5.72
C THR A 698 16.08 9.92 -6.34
N GLY A 699 16.23 10.06 -7.66
CA GLY A 699 16.01 11.30 -8.40
C GLY A 699 15.63 11.04 -9.85
N PRO A 700 15.21 12.06 -10.61
CA PRO A 700 14.85 11.90 -12.03
C PRO A 700 16.04 11.42 -12.87
N ASN A 701 17.26 11.74 -12.43
CA ASN A 701 18.50 11.45 -13.15
C ASN A 701 19.20 10.16 -12.68
N HIS A 702 18.63 9.45 -11.70
CA HIS A 702 19.23 8.24 -11.11
C HIS A 702 18.13 7.23 -10.75
N GLY A 703 17.95 6.23 -11.62
CA GLY A 703 17.01 5.13 -11.38
C GLY A 703 16.79 4.22 -12.59
N HIS A 704 16.02 3.15 -12.37
CA HIS A 704 15.59 2.18 -13.36
C HIS A 704 14.07 2.18 -13.47
N TYR A 705 13.58 2.06 -14.70
CA TYR A 705 12.16 1.84 -14.97
C TYR A 705 11.91 0.37 -15.25
N HIS A 706 10.81 -0.14 -14.70
CA HIS A 706 10.26 -1.45 -15.01
C HIS A 706 8.75 -1.34 -15.16
N ASP A 707 8.17 -2.25 -15.92
CA ASP A 707 6.72 -2.35 -16.08
C ASP A 707 6.19 -3.58 -15.35
N VAL A 708 4.91 -3.50 -14.97
CA VAL A 708 4.20 -4.49 -14.17
C VAL A 708 2.84 -4.73 -14.83
N ASP A 709 2.73 -5.82 -15.59
CA ASP A 709 1.57 -6.16 -16.43
C ASP A 709 0.52 -7.03 -15.73
N THR A 710 -0.66 -6.50 -15.44
CA THR A 710 -1.78 -7.22 -14.79
C THR A 710 -2.57 -8.18 -15.71
N CYS A 711 -1.89 -8.76 -16.70
CA CYS A 711 -2.43 -9.57 -17.79
C CYS A 711 -3.28 -10.79 -17.33
N LYS A 712 -3.98 -11.48 -18.25
CA LYS A 712 -4.80 -12.67 -17.90
C LYS A 712 -4.02 -13.78 -17.16
N ALA A 713 -2.70 -13.88 -17.35
CA ALA A 713 -1.84 -14.75 -16.52
C ALA A 713 -1.86 -14.32 -15.06
N TRP A 714 -1.90 -13.02 -14.77
CA TRP A 714 -2.17 -12.46 -13.45
C TRP A 714 -3.61 -12.71 -13.02
N SER A 715 -4.61 -12.72 -13.90
CA SER A 715 -5.99 -13.13 -13.53
C SER A 715 -6.14 -14.65 -13.24
N LEU A 716 -5.34 -15.49 -13.89
CA LEU A 716 -5.23 -16.94 -13.63
C LEU A 716 -4.35 -17.21 -12.39
N TYR A 717 -3.32 -16.39 -12.16
CA TYR A 717 -2.61 -16.28 -10.89
C TYR A 717 -3.53 -15.73 -9.80
N ARG A 718 -4.51 -14.88 -10.10
CA ARG A 718 -5.43 -14.21 -9.14
C ARG A 718 -6.47 -15.18 -8.58
N ASN A 719 -6.74 -16.29 -9.26
CA ASN A 719 -7.46 -17.41 -8.66
C ASN A 719 -6.59 -18.21 -7.68
N ASN A 720 -5.26 -17.99 -7.66
CA ASN A 720 -4.30 -18.70 -6.82
C ASN A 720 -3.38 -17.81 -5.93
N LEU A 721 -3.41 -16.47 -6.04
CA LEU A 721 -2.57 -15.49 -5.32
C LEU A 721 -3.08 -14.04 -5.61
N ALA A 722 -3.62 -13.37 -4.58
CA ALA A 722 -4.35 -12.09 -4.73
C ALA A 722 -3.67 -10.86 -4.08
N SER A 723 -2.33 -10.76 -4.10
CA SER A 723 -1.59 -9.87 -3.19
C SER A 723 -0.77 -8.70 -3.80
N LEU A 724 -0.98 -8.28 -5.05
CA LEU A 724 -0.30 -7.08 -5.58
C LEU A 724 -1.26 -6.06 -6.20
N VAL A 725 -1.95 -5.29 -5.34
CA VAL A 725 -2.53 -3.96 -5.63
C VAL A 725 -2.57 -3.13 -4.36
#